data_AF-A0A8J7E8W9-F1
#
_entry.id   AF-A0A8J7E8W9-F1
#
_cell.length_a   1.000
_cell.length_b   1.000
_cell.length_c   1.000
_cell.angle_alpha   90.00
_cell.angle_beta   90.00
_cell.angle_gamma   90.00
#
_symmetry.space_group_name_H-M   'P 1'
#
loop_
_entity.id
_entity.type
_entity.pdbx_description
1 polymer ?
#
loop_
_entity_poly.entity_id
_entity_poly.type
_entity_poly.pdbx_seq_one_letter_code
_entity_poly.pdbx_strand_id
1 'polypeptide(L)'
;MPATLDMVQLQAELQALREQVVLLQQQVRRPQVALESSRPAPFLGQSLVLTGTVTDGTGQPQGGTAVVVATTWGRLRSRDRLVAQQGSSLAVTTDAEGRFSLDLLPPTSEDLLAAQQGALEPLLARLDATATTPHQTAADLREMAQLYQWDVNHAYRQALDIYFRDFGEGLLESVNRHDYLQAWDYLEATVTAYVQPPGSTTVAGLGTLMVPFRNWLGPWLEVFLSLSQTQNPLPAVLDALQKTSPLGNLQEGVYRRVSDYVGSQSGIVGAYIGRKVVEKTVQSFLLEGLDSVEDAGIKADLAPTLNMASGLLAVGGVSGLQSVVQTRRDLKQEVGSQVEASGIAVGALSDRVASMATQVTGLQTAFGTVDSRVGTLTTQLTGLQTSLGSVDSRVGTLTTQLGDVQSSLGTVSGRVTTLQTRFNQFDSRVGSLVTDLGTVQEQVAGFQGRFAQVDDQVGRLSTQFGGLQRSVEQLDASTTTRFTQIGGRIGTLEGRLTLVDNRFGTVVGRVDTLQTTVIDFDRTVANVRDSVGQVSDRIDTQAATIATLQAQDREFDGQITTLQTRSQATDGRVTALGQEVVGLRQDTVSLNNSLALTNNSLDGLQRNVSTLNTQVGRLDTRVTTVSGQVGRLSTSVTSLDTQFGDLNSQVVNLDGRFSNLNGRMVNLDGRFNTLDGQVGGLQRNLVTLNRAASSRIVGLEDSISRVGNNVLSLRTDLNQ
;
A
#
# COMPACT_ATOMS: atom_id res chain seq x y z
N MET A 1 88.69 -10.57 31.07
CA MET A 1 88.97 -10.78 29.63
C MET A 1 87.81 -10.20 28.85
N PRO A 2 88.05 -9.55 27.70
CA PRO A 2 87.00 -8.84 26.98
C PRO A 2 86.06 -9.82 26.28
N ALA A 3 84.75 -9.62 26.43
CA ALA A 3 83.78 -10.26 25.55
C ALA A 3 83.91 -9.59 24.18
N THR A 4 84.49 -10.31 23.23
CA THR A 4 84.53 -9.95 21.81
C THR A 4 83.10 -9.73 21.33
N LEU A 5 82.75 -8.50 20.89
CA LEU A 5 81.55 -8.33 20.06
C LEU A 5 81.75 -9.17 18.80
N ASP A 6 80.83 -10.09 18.54
CA ASP A 6 80.89 -10.94 17.36
C ASP A 6 80.60 -10.08 16.11
N MET A 7 81.66 -9.89 15.31
CA MET A 7 81.62 -9.11 14.09
C MET A 7 80.66 -9.68 13.05
N VAL A 8 80.36 -10.99 13.11
CA VAL A 8 79.40 -11.66 12.23
C VAL A 8 77.96 -11.25 12.57
N GLN A 9 77.64 -11.18 13.87
CA GLN A 9 76.30 -10.83 14.34
C GLN A 9 75.97 -9.36 13.99
N LEU A 10 76.97 -8.47 14.12
CA LEU A 10 76.87 -7.06 13.74
C LEU A 10 76.73 -6.86 12.21
N GLN A 11 77.35 -7.72 11.39
CA GLN A 11 77.13 -7.71 9.93
C GLN A 11 75.72 -8.19 9.56
N ALA A 12 75.20 -9.22 10.23
CA ALA A 12 73.84 -9.73 9.97
C ALA A 12 72.76 -8.68 10.29
N GLU A 13 72.87 -8.00 11.44
CA GLU A 13 71.97 -6.90 11.80
C GLU A 13 72.09 -5.71 10.85
N LEU A 14 73.32 -5.32 10.45
CA LEU A 14 73.52 -4.24 9.47
C LEU A 14 72.93 -4.58 8.10
N GLN A 15 72.96 -5.87 7.71
CA GLN A 15 72.39 -6.32 6.44
C GLN A 15 70.85 -6.38 6.49
N ALA A 16 70.27 -6.90 7.58
CA ALA A 16 68.82 -6.87 7.79
C ALA A 16 68.29 -5.42 7.86
N LEU A 17 69.03 -4.50 8.50
CA LEU A 17 68.69 -3.07 8.53
C LEU A 17 68.81 -2.43 7.16
N ARG A 18 69.80 -2.82 6.33
CA ARG A 18 69.90 -2.37 4.93
C ARG A 18 68.75 -2.89 4.08
N GLU A 19 68.32 -4.14 4.26
CA GLU A 19 67.18 -4.72 3.55
C GLU A 19 65.86 -4.03 3.96
N GLN A 20 65.66 -3.75 5.26
CA GLN A 20 64.54 -2.92 5.73
C GLN A 20 64.59 -1.50 5.20
N VAL A 21 65.77 -0.84 5.18
CA VAL A 21 65.94 0.50 4.60
C VAL A 21 65.67 0.49 3.09
N VAL A 22 66.07 -0.55 2.36
CA VAL A 22 65.75 -0.70 0.93
C VAL A 22 64.25 -0.91 0.71
N LEU A 23 63.58 -1.72 1.54
CA LEU A 23 62.12 -1.91 1.47
C LEU A 23 61.35 -0.61 1.80
N LEU A 24 61.78 0.13 2.83
CA LEU A 24 61.22 1.44 3.16
C LEU A 24 61.51 2.47 2.05
N GLN A 25 62.70 2.48 1.47
CA GLN A 25 63.02 3.31 0.31
C GLN A 25 62.22 2.94 -0.94
N GLN A 26 61.82 1.67 -1.11
CA GLN A 26 60.91 1.25 -2.19
C GLN A 26 59.46 1.66 -1.93
N GLN A 27 59.00 1.70 -0.67
CA GLN A 27 57.70 2.27 -0.31
C GLN A 27 57.67 3.80 -0.49
N VAL A 28 58.74 4.51 -0.11
CA VAL A 28 58.93 5.97 -0.29
C VAL A 28 59.16 6.39 -1.76
N ARG A 29 59.18 5.44 -2.71
CA ARG A 29 59.37 5.72 -4.15
C ARG A 29 58.15 5.49 -5.03
N ARG A 30 57.03 5.00 -4.48
CA ARG A 30 55.81 4.80 -5.29
C ARG A 30 55.12 6.14 -5.56
N PRO A 31 54.73 6.44 -6.81
CA PRO A 31 53.90 7.59 -7.10
C PRO A 31 52.58 7.52 -6.31
N GLN A 32 52.21 8.59 -5.64
CA GLN A 32 50.90 8.76 -5.04
C GLN A 32 50.00 9.47 -6.04
N VAL A 33 48.74 9.03 -6.15
CA VAL A 33 47.75 9.62 -7.04
C VAL A 33 46.57 10.06 -6.19
N ALA A 34 46.41 11.38 -6.03
CA ALA A 34 45.22 11.95 -5.42
C ALA A 34 44.23 12.32 -6.53
N LEU A 35 42.95 12.00 -6.33
CA LEU A 35 41.85 12.42 -7.19
C LEU A 35 40.92 13.31 -6.38
N GLU A 36 40.60 14.48 -6.92
CA GLU A 36 39.67 15.44 -6.36
C GLU A 36 38.60 15.78 -7.40
N SER A 37 37.38 16.02 -6.95
CA SER A 37 36.30 16.56 -7.77
C SER A 37 36.05 18.02 -7.43
N SER A 38 35.65 18.82 -8.43
CA SER A 38 35.28 20.23 -8.21
C SER A 38 34.00 20.41 -7.37
N ARG A 39 33.24 19.34 -7.17
CA ARG A 39 32.04 19.26 -6.32
C ARG A 39 31.95 17.87 -5.68
N PRO A 40 31.58 17.76 -4.39
CA PRO A 40 31.50 16.45 -3.71
C PRO A 40 30.31 15.60 -4.18
N ALA A 41 29.19 16.22 -4.54
CA ALA A 41 27.97 15.54 -5.00
C ALA A 41 27.25 16.39 -6.06
N PRO A 42 27.65 16.30 -7.35
CA PRO A 42 26.99 17.02 -8.45
C PRO A 42 25.57 16.50 -8.70
N PHE A 43 24.73 17.32 -9.33
CA PHE A 43 23.42 16.87 -9.82
C PHE A 43 23.57 16.12 -11.15
N LEU A 44 22.73 15.09 -11.37
CA LEU A 44 22.65 14.34 -12.63
C LEU A 44 22.53 15.28 -13.84
N GLY A 45 23.52 15.32 -14.71
CA GLY A 45 23.54 16.19 -15.90
C GLY A 45 24.47 17.40 -15.80
N GLN A 46 25.01 17.69 -14.62
CA GLN A 46 26.14 18.62 -14.50
C GLN A 46 27.44 17.92 -14.91
N SER A 47 28.24 18.57 -15.76
CA SER A 47 29.63 18.16 -15.98
C SER A 47 30.43 18.35 -14.69
N LEU A 48 31.08 17.29 -14.22
CA LEU A 48 31.97 17.35 -13.06
C LEU A 48 33.42 17.48 -13.50
N VAL A 49 34.15 18.45 -12.98
CA VAL A 49 35.59 18.54 -13.22
C VAL A 49 36.31 17.64 -12.23
N LEU A 50 37.10 16.73 -12.76
CA LEU A 50 38.02 15.90 -11.99
C LEU A 50 39.42 16.47 -12.14
N THR A 51 40.11 16.66 -11.03
CA THR A 51 41.51 17.06 -10.99
C THR A 51 42.28 15.94 -10.31
N GLY A 52 43.22 15.33 -11.03
CA GLY A 52 44.17 14.40 -10.43
C GLY A 52 45.50 15.07 -10.20
N THR A 53 46.20 14.70 -9.13
CA THR A 53 47.59 15.08 -8.90
C THR A 53 48.43 13.83 -8.67
N VAL A 54 49.60 13.79 -9.30
CA VAL A 54 50.59 12.73 -9.15
C VAL A 54 51.82 13.30 -8.48
N THR A 55 52.15 12.77 -7.31
CA THR A 55 53.36 13.10 -6.56
C THR A 55 54.26 11.88 -6.43
N ASP A 56 55.55 12.10 -6.21
CA ASP A 56 56.45 11.05 -5.77
C ASP A 56 56.17 10.69 -4.30
N GLY A 57 56.80 9.63 -3.79
CA GLY A 57 56.64 9.23 -2.37
C GLY A 57 57.29 10.17 -1.36
N THR A 58 57.83 11.32 -1.78
CA THR A 58 58.25 12.45 -0.93
C THR A 58 57.27 13.63 -0.99
N GLY A 59 56.22 13.54 -1.81
CA GLY A 59 55.20 14.58 -2.00
C GLY A 59 55.54 15.62 -3.07
N GLN A 60 56.62 15.46 -3.84
CA GLN A 60 56.96 16.37 -4.94
C GLN A 60 56.15 16.03 -6.20
N PRO A 61 55.62 17.02 -6.96
CA PRO A 61 54.81 16.72 -8.14
C PRO A 61 55.60 16.08 -9.28
N GLN A 62 54.99 15.12 -9.99
CA GLN A 62 55.58 14.41 -11.12
C GLN A 62 54.94 14.79 -12.45
N GLY A 63 55.50 15.79 -13.12
CA GLY A 63 55.04 16.22 -14.44
C GLY A 63 55.44 15.30 -15.60
N GLY A 64 54.65 15.32 -16.68
CA GLY A 64 54.85 14.45 -17.86
C GLY A 64 54.52 12.97 -17.63
N THR A 65 53.89 12.62 -16.50
CA THR A 65 53.56 11.26 -16.11
C THR A 65 52.30 10.77 -16.83
N ALA A 66 52.37 9.58 -17.43
CA ALA A 66 51.20 8.95 -18.05
C ALA A 66 50.27 8.36 -16.98
N VAL A 67 49.00 8.77 -17.02
CA VAL A 67 47.94 8.31 -16.12
C VAL A 67 46.79 7.78 -16.96
N VAL A 68 46.30 6.58 -16.65
CA VAL A 68 45.04 6.08 -17.20
C VAL A 68 43.97 6.28 -16.14
N VAL A 69 42.88 6.93 -16.54
CA VAL A 69 41.70 7.16 -15.71
C VAL A 69 40.57 6.32 -16.27
N ALA A 70 39.81 5.66 -15.40
CA ALA A 70 38.63 4.88 -15.76
C ALA A 70 37.49 5.20 -14.80
N THR A 71 36.24 5.07 -15.26
CA THR A 71 35.05 5.22 -14.41
C THR A 71 34.12 4.00 -14.55
N THR A 72 33.49 3.60 -13.45
CA THR A 72 32.44 2.56 -13.46
C THR A 72 31.12 3.06 -14.04
N TRP A 73 30.88 4.37 -14.01
CA TRP A 73 29.66 5.01 -14.49
C TRP A 73 29.97 6.41 -15.02
N GLY A 74 29.34 6.80 -16.13
CA GLY A 74 29.64 8.04 -16.85
C GLY A 74 30.69 7.92 -17.95
N ARG A 75 31.01 9.06 -18.58
CA ARG A 75 31.99 9.23 -19.65
C ARG A 75 33.02 10.26 -19.23
N LEU A 76 34.30 9.91 -19.35
CA LEU A 76 35.43 10.82 -19.16
C LEU A 76 35.73 11.55 -20.47
N ARG A 77 35.91 12.87 -20.43
CA ARG A 77 36.25 13.72 -21.57
C ARG A 77 37.52 14.53 -21.29
N SER A 78 38.46 14.53 -22.24
CA SER A 78 39.68 15.34 -22.17
C SER A 78 39.37 16.83 -22.27
N ARG A 79 39.93 17.65 -21.38
CA ARG A 79 39.85 19.12 -21.46
C ARG A 79 40.95 19.74 -22.34
N ASP A 80 42.17 19.21 -22.26
CA ASP A 80 43.37 19.91 -22.76
C ASP A 80 43.82 19.53 -24.18
N ARG A 81 42.98 18.82 -24.96
CA ARG A 81 43.31 18.33 -26.31
C ARG A 81 42.44 18.99 -27.38
N LEU A 82 43.09 19.47 -28.45
CA LEU A 82 42.45 20.02 -29.67
C LEU A 82 41.45 19.06 -30.33
N VAL A 83 41.52 17.76 -30.03
CA VAL A 83 40.51 16.75 -30.35
C VAL A 83 40.02 16.17 -29.01
N ALA A 84 38.75 16.42 -28.69
CA ALA A 84 38.13 15.93 -27.46
C ALA A 84 37.95 14.41 -27.50
N GLN A 85 38.88 13.68 -26.86
CA GLN A 85 38.74 12.25 -26.64
C GLN A 85 37.75 11.98 -25.50
N GLN A 86 36.87 10.99 -25.69
CA GLN A 86 35.82 10.60 -24.74
C GLN A 86 35.73 9.08 -24.60
N GLY A 87 35.38 8.58 -23.42
CA GLY A 87 35.14 7.16 -23.16
C GLY A 87 34.99 6.82 -21.68
N SER A 88 34.72 5.55 -21.34
CA SER A 88 34.72 5.07 -19.94
C SER A 88 36.14 4.94 -19.36
N SER A 89 37.17 4.94 -20.21
CA SER A 89 38.57 5.07 -19.82
C SER A 89 39.34 5.96 -20.79
N LEU A 90 40.28 6.75 -20.26
CA LEU A 90 41.03 7.75 -21.01
C LEU A 90 42.47 7.87 -20.49
N ALA A 91 43.43 7.94 -21.41
CA ALA A 91 44.85 8.11 -21.10
C ALA A 91 45.27 9.58 -21.22
N VAL A 92 45.70 10.16 -20.11
CA VAL A 92 46.16 11.55 -19.98
C VAL A 92 47.62 11.60 -19.51
N THR A 93 48.20 12.79 -19.57
CA THR A 93 49.59 13.07 -19.16
C THR A 93 49.57 14.28 -18.24
N THR A 94 50.31 14.23 -17.13
CA THR A 94 50.35 15.36 -16.20
C THR A 94 51.08 16.58 -16.76
N ASP A 95 50.63 17.78 -16.36
CA ASP A 95 51.32 19.06 -16.57
C ASP A 95 52.63 19.15 -15.76
N ALA A 96 53.35 20.29 -15.82
CA ALA A 96 54.62 20.45 -15.12
C ALA A 96 54.47 20.36 -13.58
N GLU A 97 53.31 20.76 -13.07
CA GLU A 97 52.89 20.72 -11.68
C GLU A 97 52.30 19.36 -11.26
N GLY A 98 52.44 18.32 -12.08
CA GLY A 98 52.03 16.95 -11.79
C GLY A 98 50.51 16.74 -11.80
N ARG A 99 49.73 17.64 -12.42
CA ARG A 99 48.26 17.60 -12.42
C ARG A 99 47.69 17.20 -13.77
N PHE A 100 46.45 16.70 -13.77
CA PHE A 100 45.64 16.51 -14.97
C PHE A 100 44.18 16.88 -14.70
N SER A 101 43.44 17.31 -15.73
CA SER A 101 42.01 17.62 -15.60
C SER A 101 41.15 16.91 -16.65
N LEU A 102 39.99 16.43 -16.21
CA LEU A 102 39.00 15.72 -17.01
C LEU A 102 37.60 16.23 -16.68
N ASP A 103 36.68 16.17 -17.64
CA ASP A 103 35.24 16.17 -17.34
C ASP A 103 34.75 14.75 -17.13
N LEU A 104 33.94 14.52 -16.09
CA LEU A 104 33.07 13.36 -15.95
C LEU A 104 31.63 13.78 -16.24
N LEU A 105 31.05 13.18 -17.26
CA LEU A 105 29.67 13.39 -17.71
C LEU A 105 28.83 12.14 -17.41
N PRO A 106 27.54 12.27 -17.08
CA PRO A 106 26.63 11.13 -17.01
C PRO A 106 26.55 10.36 -18.34
N PRO A 107 26.24 9.06 -18.32
CA PRO A 107 26.20 8.23 -19.53
C PRO A 107 24.80 8.24 -20.16
N THR A 108 24.52 9.19 -21.05
CA THR A 108 23.26 9.22 -21.83
C THR A 108 23.34 8.40 -23.12
N SER A 109 22.21 7.91 -23.63
CA SER A 109 22.11 7.18 -24.90
C SER A 109 22.44 8.06 -26.12
N GLU A 110 22.18 9.36 -26.00
CA GLU A 110 22.52 10.42 -26.96
C GLU A 110 23.32 11.52 -26.25
N ASP A 111 24.43 11.99 -26.83
CA ASP A 111 25.20 13.11 -26.26
C ASP A 111 24.40 14.41 -26.38
N LEU A 112 24.27 15.17 -25.29
CA LEU A 112 23.56 16.45 -25.31
C LEU A 112 24.29 17.46 -26.21
N LEU A 113 23.53 18.08 -27.11
CA LEU A 113 24.00 19.19 -27.94
C LEU A 113 24.39 20.39 -27.05
N ALA A 114 25.32 21.22 -27.51
CA ALA A 114 25.79 22.38 -26.74
C ALA A 114 24.66 23.32 -26.28
N ALA A 115 23.59 23.47 -27.09
CA ALA A 115 22.40 24.25 -26.72
C ALA A 115 21.52 23.56 -25.66
N GLN A 116 21.48 22.22 -25.63
CA GLN A 116 20.76 21.43 -24.62
C GLN A 116 21.52 21.46 -23.28
N GLN A 117 22.83 21.20 -23.31
CA GLN A 117 23.70 21.28 -22.12
C GLN A 117 23.70 22.69 -21.53
N GLY A 118 23.86 23.71 -22.38
CA GLY A 118 23.83 25.12 -21.98
C GLY A 118 22.48 25.63 -21.49
N ALA A 119 21.38 24.90 -21.73
CA ALA A 119 20.07 25.20 -21.16
C ALA A 119 19.81 24.44 -19.84
N LEU A 120 20.38 23.24 -19.69
CA LEU A 120 20.23 22.40 -18.49
C LEU A 120 21.17 22.83 -17.34
N GLU A 121 22.47 22.98 -17.60
CA GLU A 121 23.47 23.25 -16.55
C GLU A 121 23.18 24.50 -15.70
N PRO A 122 22.75 25.64 -16.26
CA PRO A 122 22.45 26.83 -15.45
C PRO A 122 21.28 26.64 -14.49
N LEU A 123 20.31 25.78 -14.83
CA LEU A 123 19.17 25.48 -13.97
C LEU A 123 19.58 24.51 -12.86
N LEU A 124 20.36 23.47 -13.18
CA LEU A 124 20.95 22.58 -12.16
C LEU A 124 21.90 23.33 -11.22
N ALA A 125 22.54 24.40 -11.67
CA ALA A 125 23.42 25.22 -10.85
C ALA A 125 22.67 26.14 -9.87
N ARG A 126 21.35 26.29 -10.01
CA ARG A 126 20.49 27.01 -9.05
C ARG A 126 19.98 26.13 -7.91
N LEU A 127 19.87 24.82 -8.14
CA LEU A 127 19.47 23.86 -7.10
C LEU A 127 20.44 23.94 -5.91
N ASP A 128 19.89 23.96 -4.69
CA ASP A 128 20.72 24.05 -3.48
C ASP A 128 21.55 22.78 -3.30
N ALA A 129 22.85 22.86 -3.58
CA ALA A 129 23.80 21.77 -3.43
C ALA A 129 24.01 21.35 -1.95
N THR A 130 23.62 22.19 -0.98
CA THR A 130 23.67 21.90 0.45
C THR A 130 22.39 21.23 0.97
N ALA A 131 21.33 21.17 0.16
CA ALA A 131 20.07 20.53 0.51
C ALA A 131 20.29 19.07 0.96
N THR A 132 19.92 18.79 2.21
CA THR A 132 19.96 17.46 2.82
C THR A 132 18.84 16.55 2.30
N THR A 133 17.69 17.13 1.92
CA THR A 133 16.58 16.42 1.28
C THR A 133 16.08 17.19 0.04
N PRO A 134 15.51 16.53 -0.98
CA PRO A 134 15.01 17.22 -2.16
C PRO A 134 13.87 18.21 -1.86
N HIS A 135 13.08 17.98 -0.81
CA HIS A 135 12.09 18.93 -0.31
C HIS A 135 12.66 20.34 -0.06
N GLN A 136 13.92 20.47 0.37
CA GLN A 136 14.54 21.75 0.69
C GLN A 136 14.77 22.64 -0.55
N THR A 137 14.93 22.04 -1.74
CA THR A 137 15.08 22.74 -3.04
C THR A 137 13.84 22.57 -3.94
N ALA A 138 12.70 22.15 -3.37
CA ALA A 138 11.45 21.94 -4.12
C ALA A 138 10.85 23.21 -4.74
N ALA A 139 11.30 24.40 -4.33
CA ALA A 139 10.99 25.65 -5.00
C ALA A 139 11.69 25.77 -6.36
N ASP A 140 13.00 25.48 -6.40
CA ASP A 140 13.83 25.54 -7.60
C ASP A 140 13.45 24.42 -8.60
N LEU A 141 13.19 23.20 -8.08
CA LEU A 141 12.63 22.10 -8.87
C LEU A 141 11.27 22.47 -9.49
N ARG A 142 10.47 23.32 -8.82
CA ARG A 142 9.19 23.81 -9.36
C ARG A 142 9.39 24.86 -10.45
N GLU A 143 10.34 25.78 -10.31
CA GLU A 143 10.72 26.71 -11.40
C GLU A 143 11.19 25.92 -12.62
N MET A 144 12.05 24.91 -12.42
CA MET A 144 12.48 23.98 -13.47
C MET A 144 11.31 23.27 -14.16
N ALA A 145 10.31 22.79 -13.41
CA ALA A 145 9.11 22.16 -13.98
C ALA A 145 8.26 23.16 -14.80
N GLN A 146 8.09 24.39 -14.32
CA GLN A 146 7.38 25.45 -15.05
C GLN A 146 8.11 25.81 -16.36
N LEU A 147 9.45 25.93 -16.31
CA LEU A 147 10.26 26.20 -17.49
C LEU A 147 10.17 25.08 -18.52
N TYR A 148 10.04 23.81 -18.12
CA TYR A 148 9.85 22.68 -19.03
C TYR A 148 8.52 22.78 -19.81
N GLN A 149 7.44 23.20 -19.13
CA GLN A 149 6.12 23.42 -19.74
C GLN A 149 6.13 24.54 -20.80
N TRP A 150 7.03 25.52 -20.72
CA TRP A 150 7.06 26.67 -21.63
C TRP A 150 7.70 26.35 -22.99
N ASP A 151 7.01 26.62 -24.09
CA ASP A 151 7.42 26.21 -25.44
C ASP A 151 8.68 26.89 -25.98
N VAL A 152 9.05 28.05 -25.43
CA VAL A 152 10.31 28.73 -25.76
C VAL A 152 11.53 27.91 -25.29
N ASN A 153 11.39 27.07 -24.26
CA ASN A 153 12.49 26.33 -23.64
C ASN A 153 12.74 24.96 -24.29
N HIS A 154 12.55 24.85 -25.61
CA HIS A 154 12.66 23.59 -26.35
C HIS A 154 13.99 22.84 -26.13
N ALA A 155 15.13 23.54 -26.07
CA ALA A 155 16.44 22.92 -25.83
C ALA A 155 16.56 22.30 -24.42
N TYR A 156 16.01 22.96 -23.40
CA TYR A 156 15.93 22.43 -22.04
C TYR A 156 14.98 21.22 -21.96
N ARG A 157 13.82 21.32 -22.63
CA ARG A 157 12.83 20.23 -22.73
C ARG A 157 13.44 18.97 -23.34
N GLN A 158 14.15 19.11 -24.46
CA GLN A 158 14.85 17.99 -25.11
C GLN A 158 15.96 17.40 -24.23
N ALA A 159 16.71 18.23 -23.50
CA ALA A 159 17.72 17.76 -22.54
C ALA A 159 17.08 16.84 -21.48
N LEU A 160 15.95 17.26 -20.90
CA LEU A 160 15.23 16.46 -19.90
C LEU A 160 14.59 15.21 -20.51
N ASP A 161 14.08 15.28 -21.74
CA ASP A 161 13.52 14.12 -22.44
C ASP A 161 14.56 13.02 -22.70
N ILE A 162 15.84 13.38 -22.89
CA ILE A 162 16.96 12.42 -22.98
C ILE A 162 17.24 11.80 -21.60
N TYR A 163 17.45 12.63 -20.55
CA TYR A 163 17.68 12.13 -19.20
C TYR A 163 16.52 11.28 -18.67
N PHE A 164 15.27 11.63 -18.99
CA PHE A 164 14.10 10.84 -18.63
C PHE A 164 14.01 9.51 -19.40
N ARG A 165 14.46 9.46 -20.66
CA ARG A 165 14.53 8.21 -21.41
C ARG A 165 15.54 7.24 -20.80
N ASP A 166 16.68 7.74 -20.34
CA ASP A 166 17.81 6.93 -19.88
C ASP A 166 17.77 6.59 -18.38
N PHE A 167 17.14 7.46 -17.56
CA PHE A 167 17.12 7.34 -16.09
C PHE A 167 15.70 7.46 -15.48
N GLY A 168 14.66 7.58 -16.31
CA GLY A 168 13.27 7.73 -15.86
C GLY A 168 12.46 6.43 -15.77
N GLU A 169 13.01 5.29 -16.21
CA GLU A 169 12.36 3.99 -16.05
C GLU A 169 12.17 3.67 -14.56
N GLY A 170 10.98 3.18 -14.20
CA GLY A 170 10.59 2.92 -12.80
C GLY A 170 10.23 4.14 -11.94
N LEU A 171 10.49 5.38 -12.40
CA LEU A 171 10.19 6.58 -11.61
C LEU A 171 8.68 6.89 -11.60
N LEU A 172 8.11 7.14 -10.41
CA LEU A 172 6.67 7.35 -10.18
C LEU A 172 5.79 6.11 -10.52
N GLU A 173 6.32 4.90 -10.37
CA GLU A 173 5.51 3.69 -10.43
C GLU A 173 4.47 3.62 -9.30
N SER A 174 3.24 3.21 -9.64
CA SER A 174 2.12 3.18 -8.69
C SER A 174 2.08 1.91 -7.83
N VAL A 175 2.98 0.96 -8.07
CA VAL A 175 3.10 -0.31 -7.32
C VAL A 175 4.12 -0.21 -6.18
N ASN A 176 5.14 0.65 -6.31
CA ASN A 176 6.16 0.88 -5.27
C ASN A 176 6.39 2.39 -5.10
N ARG A 177 5.52 3.02 -4.30
CA ARG A 177 5.47 4.49 -4.15
C ARG A 177 6.64 5.01 -3.30
N HIS A 178 7.73 5.35 -3.96
CA HIS A 178 8.82 6.13 -3.36
C HIS A 178 8.40 7.61 -3.25
N ASP A 179 8.60 8.24 -2.08
CA ASP A 179 8.46 9.70 -1.89
C ASP A 179 9.83 10.31 -2.16
N TYR A 180 10.00 10.83 -3.38
CA TYR A 180 11.26 11.37 -3.86
C TYR A 180 11.58 12.74 -3.25
N LEU A 181 10.76 13.27 -2.34
CA LEU A 181 11.06 14.51 -1.63
C LEU A 181 11.73 14.28 -0.27
N GLN A 182 11.69 13.06 0.28
CA GLN A 182 12.28 12.73 1.59
C GLN A 182 13.80 12.54 1.53
N ALA A 183 14.33 11.89 0.49
CA ALA A 183 15.73 11.52 0.39
C ALA A 183 16.26 11.72 -1.03
N TRP A 184 17.56 12.00 -1.15
CA TRP A 184 18.23 12.01 -2.45
C TRP A 184 18.61 10.57 -2.84
N ASP A 185 18.19 10.16 -4.03
CA ASP A 185 18.79 9.01 -4.72
C ASP A 185 20.16 9.41 -5.28
N TYR A 186 21.10 8.46 -5.31
CA TYR A 186 22.47 8.69 -5.79
C TYR A 186 22.89 7.66 -6.82
N LEU A 187 23.60 8.13 -7.85
CA LEU A 187 24.24 7.30 -8.88
C LEU A 187 25.75 7.36 -8.67
N GLU A 188 26.32 6.25 -8.20
CA GLU A 188 27.73 6.18 -7.77
C GLU A 188 28.70 5.99 -8.94
N ALA A 189 29.49 7.02 -9.22
CA ALA A 189 30.61 6.92 -10.16
C ALA A 189 31.92 6.67 -9.40
N THR A 190 32.46 5.46 -9.50
CA THR A 190 33.81 5.17 -8.99
C THR A 190 34.81 5.48 -10.08
N VAL A 191 35.60 6.54 -9.89
CA VAL A 191 36.70 6.93 -10.77
C VAL A 191 38.00 6.39 -10.20
N THR A 192 38.76 5.66 -11.01
CA THR A 192 40.07 5.12 -10.67
C THR A 192 41.12 5.69 -11.61
N ALA A 193 42.16 6.29 -11.06
CA ALA A 193 43.33 6.77 -11.81
C ALA A 193 44.56 5.97 -11.41
N TYR A 194 45.29 5.44 -12.38
CA TYR A 194 46.50 4.67 -12.12
C TYR A 194 47.67 5.13 -12.99
N VAL A 195 48.84 5.25 -12.35
CA VAL A 195 50.12 5.53 -13.00
C VAL A 195 50.71 4.22 -13.47
N GLN A 196 50.93 4.12 -14.77
CA GLN A 196 51.55 2.97 -15.42
C GLN A 196 52.87 3.41 -16.06
N PRO A 197 54.04 2.94 -15.56
CA PRO A 197 55.32 3.27 -16.16
C PRO A 197 55.39 2.81 -17.63
N PRO A 198 55.98 3.61 -18.54
CA PRO A 198 56.11 3.22 -19.95
C PRO A 198 56.76 1.84 -20.11
N GLY A 199 56.07 0.93 -20.79
CA GLY A 199 56.54 -0.44 -21.03
C GLY A 199 56.34 -1.44 -19.87
N SER A 200 55.72 -1.05 -18.76
CA SER A 200 55.34 -1.97 -17.67
C SER A 200 53.84 -2.27 -17.66
N THR A 201 53.46 -3.47 -17.21
CA THR A 201 52.08 -3.85 -16.86
C THR A 201 51.75 -3.62 -15.39
N THR A 202 52.72 -3.21 -14.56
CA THR A 202 52.54 -2.99 -13.12
C THR A 202 52.01 -1.59 -12.84
N VAL A 203 50.90 -1.48 -12.10
CA VAL A 203 50.45 -0.20 -11.53
C VAL A 203 51.47 0.28 -10.49
N ALA A 204 52.04 1.47 -10.71
CA ALA A 204 53.03 2.06 -9.81
C ALA A 204 52.40 2.95 -8.73
N GLY A 205 51.28 3.58 -9.05
CA GLY A 205 50.48 4.42 -8.16
C GLY A 205 49.00 4.32 -8.51
N LEU A 206 48.12 4.40 -7.51
CA LEU A 206 46.67 4.23 -7.65
C LEU A 206 45.95 5.28 -6.80
N GLY A 207 44.98 5.97 -7.39
CA GLY A 207 44.03 6.85 -6.73
C GLY A 207 42.61 6.42 -7.09
N THR A 208 41.66 6.52 -6.16
CA THR A 208 40.25 6.24 -6.41
C THR A 208 39.40 7.29 -5.72
N LEU A 209 38.38 7.76 -6.43
CA LEU A 209 37.42 8.75 -5.97
C LEU A 209 36.02 8.22 -6.27
N MET A 210 35.20 8.09 -5.23
CA MET A 210 33.77 7.84 -5.40
C MET A 210 33.05 9.19 -5.50
N VAL A 211 32.22 9.34 -6.53
CA VAL A 211 31.43 10.54 -6.81
C VAL A 211 29.95 10.16 -6.81
N PRO A 212 29.19 10.52 -5.76
CA PRO A 212 27.75 10.30 -5.71
C PRO A 212 27.01 11.40 -6.50
N PHE A 213 26.50 11.08 -7.70
CA PHE A 213 25.66 12.01 -8.45
C PHE A 213 24.24 12.03 -7.86
N ARG A 214 23.78 13.19 -7.36
CA ARG A 214 22.41 13.40 -6.88
C ARG A 214 21.42 13.25 -8.04
N ASN A 215 20.58 12.23 -7.99
CA ASN A 215 19.49 12.04 -8.94
C ASN A 215 18.30 12.93 -8.55
N TRP A 216 18.22 14.10 -9.16
CA TRP A 216 17.12 15.05 -8.98
C TRP A 216 15.91 14.76 -9.89
N LEU A 217 16.00 13.80 -10.82
CA LEU A 217 14.95 13.53 -11.80
C LEU A 217 13.66 13.03 -11.12
N GLY A 218 13.76 12.08 -10.19
CA GLY A 218 12.62 11.62 -9.36
C GLY A 218 11.96 12.75 -8.58
N PRO A 219 12.72 13.52 -7.76
CA PRO A 219 12.18 14.67 -7.04
C PRO A 219 11.51 15.71 -7.94
N TRP A 220 12.12 16.01 -9.09
CA TRP A 220 11.57 16.96 -10.06
C TRP A 220 10.31 16.44 -10.75
N LEU A 221 10.26 15.15 -11.11
CA LEU A 221 9.06 14.50 -11.64
C LEU A 221 7.90 14.57 -10.65
N GLU A 222 8.15 14.36 -9.36
CA GLU A 222 7.14 14.48 -8.31
C GLU A 222 6.64 15.92 -8.14
N VAL A 223 7.53 16.91 -8.17
CA VAL A 223 7.14 18.34 -8.17
C VAL A 223 6.38 18.72 -9.44
N PHE A 224 6.77 18.21 -10.61
CA PHE A 224 6.11 18.47 -11.88
C PHE A 224 4.73 17.81 -11.94
N LEU A 225 4.59 16.60 -11.37
CA LEU A 225 3.31 15.92 -11.15
C LEU A 225 2.39 16.76 -10.25
N SER A 226 2.89 17.18 -9.08
CA SER A 226 2.15 18.03 -8.14
C SER A 226 1.69 19.34 -8.78
N LEU A 227 2.60 20.05 -9.46
CA LEU A 227 2.31 21.29 -10.19
C LEU A 227 1.20 21.07 -11.22
N SER A 228 1.36 20.07 -12.07
CA SER A 228 0.44 19.82 -13.18
C SER A 228 -0.92 19.29 -12.69
N GLN A 229 -0.98 18.61 -11.53
CA GLN A 229 -2.23 18.26 -10.84
C GLN A 229 -2.96 19.50 -10.32
N THR A 230 -2.25 20.48 -9.73
CA THR A 230 -2.89 21.73 -9.28
C THR A 230 -3.38 22.62 -10.43
N GLN A 231 -2.76 22.52 -11.61
CA GLN A 231 -3.11 23.30 -12.80
C GLN A 231 -4.08 22.57 -13.76
N ASN A 232 -4.58 21.40 -13.36
CA ASN A 232 -5.40 20.53 -14.20
C ASN A 232 -6.84 21.06 -14.37
N PRO A 233 -7.29 21.45 -15.59
CA PRO A 233 -8.63 21.97 -15.82
C PRO A 233 -9.68 20.87 -16.00
N LEU A 234 -9.28 19.61 -16.12
CA LEU A 234 -10.17 18.50 -16.46
C LEU A 234 -11.31 18.23 -15.48
N PRO A 235 -11.18 18.38 -14.13
CA PRO A 235 -12.29 18.10 -13.22
C PRO A 235 -13.54 18.89 -13.59
N ALA A 236 -13.34 20.18 -13.84
CA ALA A 236 -14.40 21.12 -14.17
C ALA A 236 -15.02 20.85 -15.55
N VAL A 237 -14.23 20.41 -16.54
CA VAL A 237 -14.79 20.15 -17.88
C VAL A 237 -15.60 18.86 -17.93
N LEU A 238 -15.24 17.85 -17.13
CA LEU A 238 -15.95 16.58 -17.09
C LEU A 238 -17.28 16.69 -16.35
N ASP A 239 -17.31 17.43 -15.23
CA ASP A 239 -18.54 17.84 -14.55
C ASP A 239 -19.46 18.64 -15.49
N ALA A 240 -18.93 19.59 -16.26
CA ALA A 240 -19.70 20.35 -17.25
C ALA A 240 -20.24 19.46 -18.39
N LEU A 241 -19.44 18.49 -18.86
CA LEU A 241 -19.81 17.55 -19.91
C LEU A 241 -20.93 16.61 -19.46
N GLN A 242 -20.87 16.10 -18.24
CA GLN A 242 -21.92 15.27 -17.63
C GLN A 242 -23.27 15.99 -17.61
N LYS A 243 -23.27 17.29 -17.30
CA LYS A 243 -24.48 18.11 -17.22
C LYS A 243 -25.07 18.50 -18.59
N THR A 244 -24.33 18.29 -19.68
CA THR A 244 -24.69 18.81 -21.03
C THR A 244 -24.83 17.74 -22.10
N SER A 245 -24.32 16.53 -21.88
CA SER A 245 -24.34 15.44 -22.87
C SER A 245 -25.57 14.54 -22.70
N PRO A 246 -26.27 14.16 -23.79
CA PRO A 246 -27.23 13.05 -23.73
C PRO A 246 -26.53 11.78 -23.23
N LEU A 247 -27.18 11.05 -22.33
CA LEU A 247 -26.55 9.96 -21.55
C LEU A 247 -25.85 8.88 -22.42
N GLY A 248 -26.38 8.57 -23.61
CA GLY A 248 -25.75 7.64 -24.57
C GLY A 248 -24.46 8.13 -25.23
N ASN A 249 -24.09 9.41 -25.08
CA ASN A 249 -22.90 10.03 -25.67
C ASN A 249 -21.87 10.50 -24.62
N LEU A 250 -22.18 10.39 -23.32
CA LEU A 250 -21.29 10.85 -22.24
C LEU A 250 -19.91 10.17 -22.34
N GLN A 251 -19.91 8.86 -22.64
CA GLN A 251 -18.71 8.08 -22.92
C GLN A 251 -17.82 8.78 -23.96
N GLU A 252 -18.33 9.06 -25.17
CA GLU A 252 -17.57 9.65 -26.29
C GLU A 252 -17.07 11.09 -26.00
N GLY A 253 -17.69 11.81 -25.05
CA GLY A 253 -17.25 13.15 -24.64
C GLY A 253 -16.18 13.13 -23.55
N VAL A 254 -16.31 12.22 -22.58
CA VAL A 254 -15.29 11.94 -21.56
C VAL A 254 -14.06 11.43 -22.33
N TYR A 255 -14.31 10.46 -23.23
CA TYR A 255 -13.54 10.05 -24.40
C TYR A 255 -13.27 11.17 -25.43
N ARG A 256 -13.19 12.46 -25.07
CA ARG A 256 -12.39 13.41 -25.89
C ARG A 256 -11.60 14.39 -25.08
N ARG A 257 -12.14 14.78 -23.94
CA ARG A 257 -11.60 15.95 -23.28
C ARG A 257 -10.22 15.75 -22.68
N VAL A 258 -10.00 14.57 -22.12
CA VAL A 258 -8.86 14.31 -21.27
C VAL A 258 -7.54 14.01 -22.02
N SER A 259 -7.52 14.13 -23.35
CA SER A 259 -6.32 14.00 -24.19
C SER A 259 -6.18 15.09 -25.25
N ASP A 260 -7.23 15.88 -25.48
CA ASP A 260 -6.96 17.29 -25.72
C ASP A 260 -5.93 17.78 -24.66
N TYR A 261 -6.04 17.31 -23.41
CA TYR A 261 -5.06 17.59 -22.34
C TYR A 261 -3.69 16.89 -22.46
N VAL A 262 -3.59 15.58 -22.76
CA VAL A 262 -2.27 14.92 -22.82
C VAL A 262 -1.54 15.17 -24.13
N GLY A 263 -2.28 15.24 -25.25
CA GLY A 263 -1.76 15.72 -26.52
C GLY A 263 -1.30 17.19 -26.42
N SER A 264 -1.87 17.99 -25.50
CA SER A 264 -1.35 19.32 -25.16
C SER A 264 -0.23 19.32 -24.12
N GLN A 265 0.27 18.17 -23.66
CA GLN A 265 1.47 18.14 -22.81
C GLN A 265 2.73 18.10 -23.66
N SER A 266 3.68 18.93 -23.25
CA SER A 266 4.86 19.25 -24.04
C SER A 266 6.04 18.33 -23.73
N GLY A 267 6.55 17.60 -24.73
CA GLY A 267 7.72 16.71 -24.61
C GLY A 267 7.41 15.32 -24.04
N ILE A 268 8.43 14.45 -23.98
CA ILE A 268 8.29 13.06 -23.50
C ILE A 268 7.90 13.04 -22.02
N VAL A 269 8.57 13.83 -21.19
CA VAL A 269 8.20 13.95 -19.77
C VAL A 269 6.85 14.60 -19.60
N GLY A 270 6.53 15.64 -20.39
CA GLY A 270 5.21 16.27 -20.37
C GLY A 270 4.12 15.26 -20.66
N ALA A 271 4.27 14.41 -21.69
CA ALA A 271 3.32 13.35 -21.98
C ALA A 271 3.25 12.29 -20.85
N TYR A 272 4.37 12.00 -20.16
CA TYR A 272 4.40 11.08 -19.01
C TYR A 272 3.69 11.65 -17.79
N ILE A 273 4.06 12.86 -17.36
CA ILE A 273 3.41 13.60 -16.27
C ILE A 273 1.98 13.94 -16.63
N GLY A 274 1.67 14.14 -17.91
CA GLY A 274 0.34 14.03 -18.47
C GLY A 274 -0.30 12.75 -17.97
N ARG A 275 0.07 11.57 -18.49
CA ARG A 275 -0.45 10.26 -18.04
C ARG A 275 -0.55 10.08 -16.50
N LYS A 276 0.27 10.76 -15.68
CA LYS A 276 0.25 10.73 -14.19
C LYS A 276 -0.57 11.82 -13.46
N VAL A 277 -0.73 13.03 -14.00
CA VAL A 277 -1.72 14.02 -13.49
C VAL A 277 -3.12 13.59 -13.84
N VAL A 278 -3.13 13.04 -15.03
CA VAL A 278 -4.15 12.36 -15.74
C VAL A 278 -4.12 10.92 -15.01
N GLU A 279 -3.44 10.71 -13.85
CA GLU A 279 -3.66 9.68 -12.78
C GLU A 279 -4.38 10.25 -11.49
N LYS A 280 -4.97 11.46 -11.47
CA LYS A 280 -5.95 11.91 -10.41
C LYS A 280 -6.96 13.00 -10.84
N THR A 281 -8.30 12.81 -10.65
CA THR A 281 -9.51 13.64 -11.03
C THR A 281 -10.75 12.87 -11.56
N VAL A 282 -10.63 11.87 -12.44
CA VAL A 282 -11.74 11.40 -13.35
C VAL A 282 -12.25 9.97 -13.15
N GLN A 283 -11.48 9.05 -12.62
CA GLN A 283 -12.03 8.02 -11.77
C GLN A 283 -12.39 8.62 -10.41
N SER A 284 -11.84 9.77 -10.00
CA SER A 284 -12.56 10.60 -9.03
C SER A 284 -13.96 10.96 -9.59
N PHE A 285 -14.10 11.30 -10.88
CA PHE A 285 -15.42 11.42 -11.55
C PHE A 285 -16.18 10.09 -11.75
N LEU A 286 -15.55 8.92 -11.86
CA LEU A 286 -16.27 7.64 -11.89
C LEU A 286 -16.72 7.19 -10.49
N LEU A 287 -16.02 7.58 -9.41
CA LEU A 287 -16.45 7.37 -8.03
C LEU A 287 -17.49 8.39 -7.56
N GLU A 288 -17.23 9.68 -7.82
CA GLU A 288 -17.92 10.81 -7.18
C GLU A 288 -18.79 11.60 -8.17
N GLY A 289 -18.44 11.62 -9.47
CA GLY A 289 -19.20 12.33 -10.51
C GLY A 289 -20.45 11.57 -10.95
N LEU A 290 -20.30 10.28 -11.26
CA LEU A 290 -21.38 9.44 -11.79
C LEU A 290 -22.56 9.23 -10.83
N ASP A 291 -22.43 9.54 -9.53
CA ASP A 291 -23.52 9.39 -8.55
C ASP A 291 -24.79 10.14 -8.95
N SER A 292 -24.66 11.29 -9.62
CA SER A 292 -25.80 12.11 -10.08
C SER A 292 -26.52 11.59 -11.35
N VAL A 293 -26.12 10.46 -11.92
CA VAL A 293 -26.84 9.82 -13.05
C VAL A 293 -28.00 8.96 -12.50
N GLU A 294 -29.25 9.34 -12.79
CA GLU A 294 -30.43 8.63 -12.28
C GLU A 294 -30.70 7.27 -12.95
N ASP A 295 -30.21 7.06 -14.19
CA ASP A 295 -30.43 5.81 -14.93
C ASP A 295 -29.44 4.71 -14.50
N ALA A 296 -29.95 3.68 -13.83
CA ALA A 296 -29.18 2.55 -13.32
C ALA A 296 -28.64 1.62 -14.43
N GLY A 297 -29.30 1.53 -15.59
CA GLY A 297 -28.81 0.76 -16.72
C GLY A 297 -27.60 1.43 -17.36
N ILE A 298 -27.65 2.77 -17.47
CA ILE A 298 -26.55 3.56 -18.02
C ILE A 298 -25.35 3.61 -17.05
N LYS A 299 -25.58 3.63 -15.74
CA LYS A 299 -24.51 3.40 -14.73
C LYS A 299 -23.83 2.03 -14.92
N ALA A 300 -24.61 0.98 -15.18
CA ALA A 300 -24.09 -0.37 -15.41
C ALA A 300 -23.31 -0.54 -16.73
N ASP A 301 -23.68 0.20 -17.78
CA ASP A 301 -22.95 0.20 -19.08
C ASP A 301 -21.72 1.12 -19.09
N LEU A 302 -21.78 2.28 -18.42
CA LEU A 302 -20.68 3.24 -18.40
C LEU A 302 -19.52 2.78 -17.52
N ALA A 303 -19.79 2.27 -16.31
CA ALA A 303 -18.75 1.97 -15.33
C ALA A 303 -17.72 0.94 -15.85
N PRO A 304 -18.08 -0.23 -16.44
CA PRO A 304 -17.11 -1.18 -16.97
C PRO A 304 -16.33 -0.64 -18.16
N THR A 305 -16.93 0.24 -18.96
CA THR A 305 -16.33 0.72 -20.21
C THR A 305 -15.40 1.92 -19.96
N LEU A 306 -15.72 2.75 -18.97
CA LEU A 306 -14.80 3.73 -18.41
C LEU A 306 -13.73 3.06 -17.51
N ASN A 307 -14.02 1.90 -16.88
CA ASN A 307 -13.10 0.99 -16.14
C ASN A 307 -12.38 -0.09 -17.01
N MET A 308 -12.50 -0.06 -18.34
CA MET A 308 -11.62 -0.82 -19.24
C MET A 308 -10.81 0.04 -20.17
N ALA A 309 -11.38 1.18 -20.61
CA ALA A 309 -10.63 2.21 -21.28
C ALA A 309 -9.42 2.55 -20.40
N SER A 310 -9.65 3.24 -19.29
CA SER A 310 -9.16 2.91 -17.94
C SER A 310 -7.75 2.34 -17.69
N GLY A 311 -7.36 1.20 -18.29
CA GLY A 311 -6.09 0.51 -17.99
C GLY A 311 -5.09 0.56 -19.16
N LEU A 312 -5.54 1.03 -20.33
CA LEU A 312 -4.82 1.01 -21.60
C LEU A 312 -3.82 2.17 -21.87
N LEU A 313 -3.67 3.20 -21.02
CA LEU A 313 -2.60 4.24 -21.04
C LEU A 313 -1.58 4.11 -19.91
N ALA A 314 -1.95 3.54 -18.77
CA ALA A 314 -1.00 3.07 -17.78
C ALA A 314 0.02 2.15 -18.46
N VAL A 315 -0.44 1.41 -19.49
CA VAL A 315 0.35 0.47 -20.27
C VAL A 315 0.60 0.90 -21.73
N GLY A 316 -0.42 1.31 -22.49
CA GLY A 316 -0.35 1.38 -23.96
C GLY A 316 -0.18 2.77 -24.57
N GLY A 317 -0.24 3.83 -23.76
CA GLY A 317 -0.21 5.21 -24.23
C GLY A 317 -1.29 5.53 -25.26
N VAL A 318 -1.18 6.75 -25.81
CA VAL A 318 -2.14 7.38 -26.72
C VAL A 318 -2.79 6.34 -27.63
N SER A 319 -1.94 5.55 -28.30
CA SER A 319 -2.20 4.65 -29.43
C SER A 319 -3.19 3.48 -29.24
N GLY A 320 -3.38 2.92 -28.03
CA GLY A 320 -4.10 1.63 -27.81
C GLY A 320 -5.61 1.62 -28.08
N LEU A 321 -6.10 2.73 -28.63
CA LEU A 321 -7.32 3.39 -28.20
C LEU A 321 -8.03 3.95 -29.47
N GLN A 322 -7.25 4.13 -30.55
CA GLN A 322 -7.73 4.19 -31.93
C GLN A 322 -8.28 2.89 -32.49
N SER A 323 -7.92 1.75 -31.92
CA SER A 323 -8.36 0.46 -32.42
C SER A 323 -9.86 0.27 -32.14
N VAL A 324 -10.28 0.57 -30.91
CA VAL A 324 -11.59 0.19 -30.35
C VAL A 324 -12.76 0.87 -31.06
N VAL A 325 -12.80 2.21 -31.07
CA VAL A 325 -13.90 2.99 -31.68
C VAL A 325 -13.88 2.96 -33.24
N GLN A 326 -12.84 2.42 -33.90
CA GLN A 326 -12.82 2.24 -35.37
C GLN A 326 -13.55 0.97 -35.78
N THR A 327 -13.20 -0.13 -35.12
CA THR A 327 -13.65 -1.48 -35.45
C THR A 327 -15.19 -1.60 -35.34
N ARG A 328 -15.81 -0.84 -34.43
CA ARG A 328 -17.27 -0.73 -34.28
C ARG A 328 -17.98 0.00 -35.44
N ARG A 329 -17.25 0.80 -36.23
CA ARG A 329 -17.80 1.60 -37.34
C ARG A 329 -17.78 0.83 -38.66
N ASP A 330 -16.73 0.07 -38.92
CA ASP A 330 -16.49 -0.59 -40.20
C ASP A 330 -17.39 -1.82 -40.41
N LEU A 331 -17.80 -2.53 -39.34
CA LEU A 331 -18.67 -3.72 -39.40
C LEU A 331 -20.10 -3.45 -39.94
N LYS A 332 -20.50 -2.17 -40.05
CA LYS A 332 -21.85 -1.77 -40.49
C LYS A 332 -21.98 -1.62 -42.03
N GLN A 333 -20.88 -1.70 -42.80
CA GLN A 333 -20.90 -1.51 -44.26
C GLN A 333 -20.78 -2.80 -45.10
N GLU A 334 -20.13 -3.85 -44.58
CA GLU A 334 -19.74 -5.04 -45.39
C GLU A 334 -20.93 -5.87 -45.92
N VAL A 335 -22.09 -5.85 -45.25
CA VAL A 335 -23.25 -6.67 -45.60
C VAL A 335 -23.95 -6.21 -46.91
N GLY A 336 -23.66 -5.01 -47.41
CA GLY A 336 -24.34 -4.45 -48.58
C GLY A 336 -23.82 -4.90 -49.95
N SER A 337 -22.59 -5.43 -50.04
CA SER A 337 -21.84 -5.52 -51.31
C SER A 337 -21.92 -6.87 -52.05
N GLN A 338 -22.34 -7.96 -51.38
CA GLN A 338 -22.24 -9.31 -51.96
C GLN A 338 -23.32 -9.66 -53.02
N VAL A 339 -24.33 -8.81 -53.24
CA VAL A 339 -25.50 -9.16 -54.06
C VAL A 339 -25.31 -8.91 -55.57
N GLU A 340 -24.42 -8.00 -55.98
CA GLU A 340 -24.35 -7.54 -57.38
C GLU A 340 -23.49 -8.42 -58.32
N ALA A 341 -22.62 -9.28 -57.78
CA ALA A 341 -21.59 -9.97 -58.57
C ALA A 341 -22.09 -11.12 -59.47
N SER A 342 -23.32 -11.62 -59.29
CA SER A 342 -23.79 -12.85 -59.96
C SER A 342 -24.33 -12.65 -61.39
N GLY A 343 -24.45 -11.41 -61.89
CA GLY A 343 -25.13 -11.12 -63.16
C GLY A 343 -24.33 -11.32 -64.45
N ILE A 344 -22.99 -11.39 -64.38
CA ILE A 344 -22.12 -11.13 -65.56
C ILE A 344 -21.71 -12.40 -66.33
N ALA A 345 -21.81 -13.59 -65.72
CA ALA A 345 -21.19 -14.82 -66.25
C ALA A 345 -21.88 -15.47 -67.48
N VAL A 346 -23.10 -15.05 -67.85
CA VAL A 346 -23.93 -15.78 -68.84
C VAL A 346 -23.68 -15.36 -70.30
N GLY A 347 -23.19 -14.14 -70.56
CA GLY A 347 -23.09 -13.61 -71.93
C GLY A 347 -22.04 -14.26 -72.83
N ALA A 348 -20.92 -14.72 -72.28
CA ALA A 348 -19.73 -15.10 -73.05
C ALA A 348 -19.82 -16.44 -73.81
N LEU A 349 -20.90 -17.22 -73.63
CA LEU A 349 -21.05 -18.54 -74.25
C LEU A 349 -21.69 -18.48 -75.66
N SER A 350 -22.34 -17.37 -76.01
CA SER A 350 -23.19 -17.26 -77.21
C SER A 350 -22.43 -17.16 -78.53
N ASP A 351 -21.30 -16.44 -78.56
CA ASP A 351 -20.68 -16.01 -79.84
C ASP A 351 -19.87 -17.11 -80.55
N ARG A 352 -19.50 -18.16 -79.82
CA ARG A 352 -18.53 -19.18 -80.26
C ARG A 352 -19.11 -20.22 -81.23
N VAL A 353 -20.42 -20.21 -81.47
CA VAL A 353 -21.13 -21.14 -82.36
C VAL A 353 -21.16 -20.67 -83.82
N ALA A 354 -20.98 -19.37 -84.09
CA ALA A 354 -21.26 -18.79 -85.40
C ALA A 354 -20.21 -19.06 -86.50
N SER A 355 -18.93 -19.29 -86.15
CA SER A 355 -17.84 -19.32 -87.16
C SER A 355 -17.72 -20.64 -87.94
N MET A 356 -18.39 -21.71 -87.50
CA MET A 356 -18.16 -23.07 -88.01
C MET A 356 -18.95 -23.40 -89.29
N ALA A 357 -19.84 -22.52 -89.73
CA ALA A 357 -20.73 -22.75 -90.87
C ALA A 357 -20.13 -22.45 -92.27
N THR A 358 -19.09 -21.60 -92.35
CA THR A 358 -18.69 -20.97 -93.62
C THR A 358 -17.75 -21.81 -94.50
N GLN A 359 -17.12 -22.86 -93.96
CA GLN A 359 -16.04 -23.58 -94.66
C GLN A 359 -16.51 -24.59 -95.74
N VAL A 360 -17.81 -24.89 -95.84
CA VAL A 360 -18.33 -25.99 -96.68
C VAL A 360 -18.51 -25.60 -98.17
N THR A 361 -18.65 -24.32 -98.50
CA THR A 361 -19.14 -23.86 -99.82
C THR A 361 -18.10 -23.89 -100.96
N GLY A 362 -16.81 -24.07 -100.66
CA GLY A 362 -15.72 -23.79 -101.62
C GLY A 362 -15.42 -24.85 -102.70
N LEU A 363 -15.96 -26.07 -102.60
CA LEU A 363 -15.45 -27.24 -103.36
C LEU A 363 -16.11 -27.51 -104.72
N GLN A 364 -17.10 -26.73 -105.18
CA GLN A 364 -17.99 -27.14 -106.28
C GLN A 364 -17.65 -26.62 -107.70
N THR A 365 -16.66 -25.74 -107.90
CA THR A 365 -16.61 -24.89 -109.12
C THR A 365 -15.68 -25.33 -110.28
N ALA A 366 -14.85 -26.38 -110.13
CA ALA A 366 -13.64 -26.52 -110.95
C ALA A 366 -13.74 -27.28 -112.31
N PHE A 367 -14.89 -27.83 -112.72
CA PHE A 367 -14.94 -28.95 -113.68
C PHE A 367 -15.23 -28.63 -115.18
N GLY A 368 -15.23 -27.36 -115.63
CA GLY A 368 -15.97 -26.97 -116.85
C GLY A 368 -15.27 -26.74 -118.22
N THR A 369 -13.94 -26.63 -118.33
CA THR A 369 -13.35 -25.70 -119.34
C THR A 369 -12.64 -26.30 -120.59
N VAL A 370 -12.75 -27.60 -120.91
CA VAL A 370 -11.73 -28.29 -121.76
C VAL A 370 -12.02 -28.40 -123.29
N ASP A 371 -13.21 -28.08 -123.81
CA ASP A 371 -13.78 -28.78 -124.99
C ASP A 371 -13.48 -28.27 -126.45
N SER A 372 -13.03 -27.03 -126.71
CA SER A 372 -13.46 -26.32 -127.96
C SER A 372 -12.46 -25.91 -129.10
N ARG A 373 -11.34 -26.61 -129.45
CA ARG A 373 -10.17 -25.95 -130.14
C ARG A 373 -9.57 -26.36 -131.53
N VAL A 374 -10.16 -27.21 -132.40
CA VAL A 374 -9.39 -27.94 -133.46
C VAL A 374 -9.54 -27.45 -134.95
N GLY A 375 -8.67 -26.55 -135.48
CA GLY A 375 -8.84 -25.75 -136.75
C GLY A 375 -7.99 -26.01 -138.06
N THR A 376 -7.85 -24.98 -138.94
CA THR A 376 -7.76 -25.11 -140.46
C THR A 376 -6.77 -24.15 -141.22
N LEU A 377 -6.33 -24.45 -142.47
CA LEU A 377 -5.41 -23.66 -143.38
C LEU A 377 -5.68 -23.86 -144.92
N THR A 378 -5.08 -23.08 -145.88
CA THR A 378 -4.99 -23.39 -147.37
C THR A 378 -3.89 -22.65 -148.24
N THR A 379 -4.15 -21.99 -149.41
CA THR A 379 -3.25 -22.00 -150.64
C THR A 379 -3.12 -20.70 -151.55
N GLN A 380 -2.01 -20.53 -152.33
CA GLN A 380 -1.76 -19.52 -153.44
C GLN A 380 -0.59 -19.92 -154.44
N LEU A 381 -0.47 -19.44 -155.72
CA LEU A 381 0.72 -19.63 -156.64
C LEU A 381 0.78 -18.87 -158.04
N THR A 382 1.96 -18.87 -158.75
CA THR A 382 2.30 -18.69 -160.24
C THR A 382 2.74 -17.32 -160.90
N GLY A 383 3.53 -17.33 -162.04
CA GLY A 383 3.78 -16.17 -162.99
C GLY A 383 5.08 -16.13 -163.91
N LEU A 384 5.18 -15.10 -164.83
CA LEU A 384 6.38 -14.45 -165.52
C LEU A 384 7.11 -15.01 -166.81
N GLN A 385 7.64 -14.16 -167.75
CA GLN A 385 8.80 -14.32 -168.74
C GLN A 385 8.98 -13.27 -169.93
N THR A 386 10.19 -13.17 -170.59
CA THR A 386 10.55 -12.75 -172.03
C THR A 386 11.04 -11.30 -172.46
N SER A 387 12.17 -11.13 -173.25
CA SER A 387 12.53 -10.03 -174.28
C SER A 387 14.03 -9.94 -174.78
N LEU A 388 14.40 -9.42 -176.01
CA LEU A 388 15.81 -9.16 -176.54
C LEU A 388 16.00 -8.40 -177.94
N GLY A 389 17.16 -7.72 -178.29
CA GLY A 389 17.69 -7.55 -179.71
C GLY A 389 18.59 -6.33 -180.25
N SER A 390 19.64 -6.62 -181.09
CA SER A 390 20.29 -5.94 -182.32
C SER A 390 21.04 -4.54 -182.43
N VAL A 391 22.23 -4.43 -183.12
CA VAL A 391 23.04 -3.19 -183.55
C VAL A 391 24.13 -3.46 -184.68
N ASP A 392 24.64 -2.49 -185.55
CA ASP A 392 26.01 -2.53 -186.23
C ASP A 392 26.73 -1.19 -186.72
N SER A 393 26.70 -0.77 -188.01
CA SER A 393 27.77 0.02 -188.73
C SER A 393 28.18 1.44 -188.26
N ARG A 394 27.65 1.97 -187.15
CA ARG A 394 28.01 3.31 -186.61
C ARG A 394 29.45 3.40 -186.06
N VAL A 395 30.18 2.28 -186.01
CA VAL A 395 31.44 2.07 -185.27
C VAL A 395 32.72 2.62 -185.95
N GLY A 396 32.70 2.87 -187.27
CA GLY A 396 33.89 3.21 -188.07
C GLY A 396 34.61 4.52 -187.67
N THR A 397 34.05 5.69 -188.01
CA THR A 397 34.64 7.00 -187.66
C THR A 397 34.64 7.27 -186.15
N LEU A 398 33.77 6.57 -185.41
CA LEU A 398 33.88 6.45 -183.96
C LEU A 398 35.31 6.05 -183.54
N THR A 399 36.06 5.26 -184.32
CA THR A 399 37.36 4.65 -183.95
C THR A 399 38.58 5.60 -183.86
N THR A 400 38.77 6.60 -184.74
CA THR A 400 39.92 7.52 -184.56
C THR A 400 39.62 8.57 -183.49
N GLN A 401 38.37 9.01 -183.41
CA GLN A 401 37.91 9.79 -182.26
C GLN A 401 38.00 8.95 -180.98
N LEU A 402 37.72 7.64 -181.03
CA LEU A 402 37.95 6.70 -179.92
C LEU A 402 39.43 6.69 -179.51
N GLY A 403 40.40 7.03 -180.36
CA GLY A 403 41.83 7.07 -180.02
C GLY A 403 42.25 8.26 -179.15
N ASP A 404 41.91 9.49 -179.55
CA ASP A 404 42.17 10.67 -178.71
C ASP A 404 41.22 10.72 -177.50
N VAL A 405 39.99 10.23 -177.69
CA VAL A 405 39.08 9.90 -176.58
C VAL A 405 39.68 8.78 -175.74
N GLN A 406 40.42 7.79 -176.23
CA GLN A 406 41.04 6.72 -175.41
C GLN A 406 42.15 7.28 -174.52
N SER A 407 42.99 8.21 -174.99
CA SER A 407 44.01 8.85 -174.14
C SER A 407 43.37 9.81 -173.12
N SER A 408 42.37 10.58 -173.54
CA SER A 408 41.60 11.47 -172.66
C SER A 408 40.78 10.66 -171.64
N LEU A 409 40.16 9.55 -172.06
CA LEU A 409 39.47 8.55 -171.25
C LEU A 409 40.46 7.79 -170.38
N GLY A 410 41.72 7.61 -170.77
CA GLY A 410 42.76 7.07 -169.90
C GLY A 410 43.04 8.01 -168.72
N THR A 411 43.20 9.30 -169.00
CA THR A 411 43.40 10.33 -167.96
C THR A 411 42.14 10.55 -167.11
N VAL A 412 40.97 10.60 -167.74
CA VAL A 412 39.66 10.68 -167.07
C VAL A 412 39.37 9.40 -166.31
N SER A 413 39.75 8.21 -166.79
CA SER A 413 39.64 6.93 -166.07
C SER A 413 40.57 6.90 -164.86
N GLY A 414 41.79 7.43 -164.95
CA GLY A 414 42.66 7.62 -163.78
C GLY A 414 42.03 8.55 -162.73
N ARG A 415 41.43 9.67 -163.18
CA ARG A 415 40.70 10.59 -162.30
C ARG A 415 39.39 10.00 -161.75
N VAL A 416 38.65 9.23 -162.54
CA VAL A 416 37.43 8.51 -162.15
C VAL A 416 37.78 7.40 -161.17
N THR A 417 38.87 6.66 -161.36
CA THR A 417 39.37 5.66 -160.40
C THR A 417 39.78 6.32 -159.09
N THR A 418 40.41 7.50 -159.14
CA THR A 418 40.75 8.30 -157.95
C THR A 418 39.48 8.82 -157.24
N LEU A 419 38.48 9.30 -158.00
CA LEU A 419 37.20 9.74 -157.47
C LEU A 419 36.37 8.58 -156.92
N GLN A 420 36.39 7.40 -157.56
CA GLN A 420 35.77 6.17 -157.09
C GLN A 420 36.40 5.72 -155.77
N THR A 421 37.74 5.78 -155.67
CA THR A 421 38.46 5.49 -154.42
C THR A 421 38.03 6.45 -153.31
N ARG A 422 37.94 7.75 -153.61
CA ARG A 422 37.42 8.77 -152.66
C ARG A 422 35.95 8.59 -152.33
N PHE A 423 35.12 8.16 -153.27
CA PHE A 423 33.69 7.91 -153.06
C PHE A 423 33.49 6.70 -152.15
N ASN A 424 34.20 5.60 -152.41
CA ASN A 424 34.21 4.42 -151.54
C ASN A 424 34.71 4.76 -150.11
N GLN A 425 35.71 5.65 -149.98
CA GLN A 425 36.17 6.17 -148.68
C GLN A 425 35.12 7.07 -147.99
N PHE A 426 34.39 7.88 -148.75
CA PHE A 426 33.30 8.71 -148.22
C PHE A 426 32.12 7.83 -147.77
N ASP A 427 31.73 6.85 -148.57
CA ASP A 427 30.69 5.85 -148.28
C ASP A 427 31.04 5.05 -147.02
N SER A 428 32.29 4.63 -146.87
CA SER A 428 32.80 3.99 -145.64
C SER A 428 32.69 4.91 -144.41
N ARG A 429 32.96 6.21 -144.56
CA ARG A 429 32.80 7.20 -143.47
C ARG A 429 31.33 7.46 -143.13
N VAL A 430 30.44 7.46 -144.13
CA VAL A 430 29.00 7.54 -143.92
C VAL A 430 28.49 6.30 -143.17
N GLY A 431 28.94 5.10 -143.55
CA GLY A 431 28.64 3.85 -142.82
C GLY A 431 29.12 3.87 -141.36
N SER A 432 30.31 4.42 -141.09
CA SER A 432 30.79 4.64 -139.72
C SER A 432 29.86 5.58 -138.94
N LEU A 433 29.52 6.74 -139.50
CA LEU A 433 28.64 7.72 -138.84
C LEU A 433 27.22 7.19 -138.59
N VAL A 434 26.70 6.33 -139.47
CA VAL A 434 25.43 5.62 -139.26
C VAL A 434 25.53 4.64 -138.07
N THR A 435 26.68 3.96 -137.92
CA THR A 435 26.95 3.04 -136.80
C THR A 435 27.10 3.80 -135.47
N ASP A 436 27.83 4.93 -135.49
CA ASP A 436 27.99 5.81 -134.33
C ASP A 436 26.64 6.40 -133.89
N LEU A 437 25.80 6.81 -134.85
CA LEU A 437 24.44 7.30 -134.57
C LEU A 437 23.55 6.23 -133.94
N GLY A 438 23.61 4.99 -134.42
CA GLY A 438 22.91 3.86 -133.80
C GLY A 438 23.36 3.63 -132.36
N THR A 439 24.68 3.68 -132.11
CA THR A 439 25.26 3.55 -130.76
C THR A 439 24.77 4.66 -129.82
N VAL A 440 24.68 5.91 -130.31
CA VAL A 440 24.13 7.03 -129.52
C VAL A 440 22.63 6.85 -129.25
N GLN A 441 21.85 6.33 -130.20
CA GLN A 441 20.44 6.01 -130.00
C GLN A 441 20.24 4.94 -128.91
N GLU A 442 21.06 3.89 -128.90
CA GLU A 442 21.05 2.87 -127.84
C GLU A 442 21.42 3.44 -126.46
N GLN A 443 22.42 4.32 -126.40
CA GLN A 443 22.80 5.01 -125.15
C GLN A 443 21.67 5.91 -124.62
N VAL A 444 20.98 6.64 -125.50
CA VAL A 444 19.81 7.47 -125.11
C VAL A 444 18.68 6.61 -124.58
N ALA A 445 18.37 5.48 -125.21
CA ALA A 445 17.39 4.51 -124.70
C ALA A 445 17.82 3.94 -123.33
N GLY A 446 19.12 3.66 -123.14
CA GLY A 446 19.68 3.26 -121.85
C GLY A 446 19.54 4.32 -120.76
N PHE A 447 19.74 5.60 -121.07
CA PHE A 447 19.49 6.70 -120.13
C PHE A 447 18.00 6.85 -119.80
N GLN A 448 17.10 6.73 -120.79
CA GLN A 448 15.65 6.76 -120.56
C GLN A 448 15.20 5.64 -119.60
N GLY A 449 15.70 4.41 -119.80
CA GLY A 449 15.44 3.29 -118.88
C GLY A 449 15.95 3.53 -117.45
N ARG A 450 17.12 4.19 -117.32
CA ARG A 450 17.66 4.57 -116.00
C ARG A 450 16.84 5.68 -115.32
N PHE A 451 16.33 6.66 -116.06
CA PHE A 451 15.44 7.68 -115.49
C PHE A 451 14.12 7.07 -115.00
N ALA A 452 13.50 6.17 -115.76
CA ALA A 452 12.31 5.44 -115.31
C ALA A 452 12.54 4.66 -114.01
N GLN A 453 13.70 4.01 -113.86
CA GLN A 453 14.08 3.32 -112.61
C GLN A 453 14.27 4.28 -111.42
N VAL A 454 14.72 5.52 -111.67
CA VAL A 454 14.86 6.56 -110.62
C VAL A 454 13.48 7.07 -110.21
N ASP A 455 12.56 7.31 -111.14
CA ASP A 455 11.16 7.69 -110.82
C ASP A 455 10.47 6.60 -109.99
N ASP A 456 10.65 5.31 -110.34
CA ASP A 456 10.17 4.18 -109.55
C ASP A 456 10.81 4.09 -108.15
N GLN A 457 12.05 4.54 -107.98
CA GLN A 457 12.69 4.64 -106.66
C GLN A 457 12.11 5.80 -105.84
N VAL A 458 11.90 6.96 -106.47
CA VAL A 458 11.29 8.14 -105.82
C VAL A 458 9.86 7.82 -105.39
N GLY A 459 9.03 7.21 -106.24
CA GLY A 459 7.66 6.81 -105.89
C GLY A 459 7.59 5.82 -104.71
N ARG A 460 8.53 4.88 -104.63
CA ARG A 460 8.66 3.97 -103.47
C ARG A 460 9.08 4.71 -102.20
N LEU A 461 10.04 5.63 -102.29
CA LEU A 461 10.47 6.45 -101.16
C LEU A 461 9.35 7.37 -100.64
N SER A 462 8.58 8.01 -101.51
CA SER A 462 7.40 8.79 -101.12
C SER A 462 6.35 7.93 -100.41
N THR A 463 6.13 6.69 -100.89
CA THR A 463 5.21 5.73 -100.25
C THR A 463 5.71 5.33 -98.85
N GLN A 464 7.02 5.08 -98.70
CA GLN A 464 7.64 4.79 -97.41
C GLN A 464 7.56 5.98 -96.45
N PHE A 465 7.81 7.20 -96.92
CA PHE A 465 7.72 8.42 -96.12
C PHE A 465 6.30 8.64 -95.59
N GLY A 466 5.28 8.49 -96.46
CA GLY A 466 3.88 8.55 -96.03
C GLY A 466 3.49 7.43 -95.07
N GLY A 467 4.14 6.26 -95.13
CA GLY A 467 4.02 5.20 -94.13
C GLY A 467 4.64 5.58 -92.79
N LEU A 468 5.85 6.12 -92.80
CA LEU A 468 6.58 6.54 -91.61
C LEU A 468 5.87 7.70 -90.89
N GLN A 469 5.36 8.67 -91.63
CA GLN A 469 4.56 9.77 -91.08
C GLN A 469 3.34 9.25 -90.30
N ARG A 470 2.56 8.31 -90.89
CA ARG A 470 1.42 7.69 -90.21
C ARG A 470 1.81 6.92 -88.94
N SER A 471 2.98 6.26 -88.94
CA SER A 471 3.51 5.61 -87.73
C SER A 471 3.88 6.62 -86.64
N VAL A 472 4.42 7.79 -87.00
CA VAL A 472 4.73 8.90 -86.06
C VAL A 472 3.43 9.48 -85.49
N GLU A 473 2.43 9.74 -86.32
CA GLU A 473 1.10 10.22 -85.90
C GLU A 473 0.43 9.23 -84.92
N GLN A 474 0.53 7.92 -85.17
CA GLN A 474 0.03 6.88 -84.24
C GLN A 474 0.82 6.81 -82.93
N LEU A 475 2.14 6.98 -82.98
CA LEU A 475 3.00 7.03 -81.79
C LEU A 475 2.68 8.23 -80.90
N ASP A 476 2.45 9.40 -81.51
CA ASP A 476 2.08 10.62 -80.80
C ASP A 476 0.70 10.50 -80.12
N ALA A 477 -0.31 10.02 -80.86
CA ALA A 477 -1.65 9.77 -80.31
C ALA A 477 -1.64 8.73 -79.16
N SER A 478 -0.88 7.64 -79.31
CA SER A 478 -0.68 6.63 -78.26
C SER A 478 0.03 7.21 -77.03
N THR A 479 1.06 8.03 -77.25
CA THR A 479 1.84 8.66 -76.17
C THR A 479 0.99 9.66 -75.39
N THR A 480 0.25 10.52 -76.09
CA THR A 480 -0.73 11.45 -75.50
C THR A 480 -1.77 10.69 -74.66
N THR A 481 -2.37 9.64 -75.21
CA THR A 481 -3.36 8.81 -74.49
C THR A 481 -2.79 8.20 -73.20
N ARG A 482 -1.55 7.68 -73.26
CA ARG A 482 -0.85 7.12 -72.08
C ARG A 482 -0.57 8.19 -71.03
N PHE A 483 -0.15 9.40 -71.42
CA PHE A 483 0.03 10.50 -70.47
C PHE A 483 -1.29 10.91 -69.80
N THR A 484 -2.41 10.99 -70.54
CA THR A 484 -3.73 11.26 -69.95
C THR A 484 -4.14 10.17 -68.95
N GLN A 485 -3.92 8.89 -69.26
CA GLN A 485 -4.19 7.77 -68.34
C GLN A 485 -3.30 7.81 -67.09
N ILE A 486 -2.01 8.16 -67.23
CA ILE A 486 -1.09 8.35 -66.11
C ILE A 486 -1.56 9.50 -65.21
N GLY A 487 -1.96 10.64 -65.79
CA GLY A 487 -2.54 11.76 -65.05
C GLY A 487 -3.79 11.37 -64.25
N GLY A 488 -4.73 10.64 -64.86
CA GLY A 488 -5.92 10.13 -64.16
C GLY A 488 -5.59 9.14 -63.02
N ARG A 489 -4.57 8.29 -63.20
CA ARG A 489 -4.07 7.39 -62.14
C ARG A 489 -3.40 8.16 -61.00
N ILE A 490 -2.65 9.23 -61.31
CA ILE A 490 -2.04 10.12 -60.31
C ILE A 490 -3.13 10.80 -59.49
N GLY A 491 -4.12 11.46 -60.12
CA GLY A 491 -5.24 12.08 -59.39
C GLY A 491 -6.06 11.10 -58.53
N THR A 492 -6.18 9.84 -58.98
CA THR A 492 -6.81 8.77 -58.17
C THR A 492 -5.95 8.39 -56.95
N LEU A 493 -4.62 8.35 -57.10
CA LEU A 493 -3.70 8.08 -56.00
C LEU A 493 -3.65 9.25 -55.01
N GLU A 494 -3.67 10.50 -55.48
CA GLU A 494 -3.78 11.70 -54.66
C GLU A 494 -5.06 11.69 -53.82
N GLY A 495 -6.22 11.44 -54.43
CA GLY A 495 -7.48 11.31 -53.69
C GLY A 495 -7.49 10.17 -52.65
N ARG A 496 -6.83 9.05 -52.96
CA ARG A 496 -6.62 7.96 -51.99
C ARG A 496 -5.67 8.36 -50.86
N LEU A 497 -4.63 9.14 -51.14
CA LEU A 497 -3.70 9.65 -50.14
C LEU A 497 -4.43 10.60 -49.19
N THR A 498 -5.24 11.53 -49.70
CA THR A 498 -6.11 12.40 -48.89
C THR A 498 -7.12 11.62 -48.05
N LEU A 499 -7.67 10.51 -48.56
CA LEU A 499 -8.55 9.64 -47.77
C LEU A 499 -7.78 8.92 -46.65
N VAL A 500 -6.56 8.44 -46.93
CA VAL A 500 -5.69 7.83 -45.91
C VAL A 500 -5.31 8.86 -44.86
N ASP A 501 -4.99 10.09 -45.23
CA ASP A 501 -4.65 11.19 -44.31
C ASP A 501 -5.85 11.56 -43.41
N ASN A 502 -7.04 11.74 -43.98
CA ASN A 502 -8.28 11.93 -43.20
C ASN A 502 -8.59 10.73 -42.28
N ARG A 503 -8.33 9.50 -42.73
CA ARG A 503 -8.42 8.32 -41.88
C ARG A 503 -7.32 8.32 -40.83
N PHE A 504 -6.12 8.84 -41.08
CA PHE A 504 -5.03 8.95 -40.11
C PHE A 504 -5.33 10.04 -39.06
N GLY A 505 -6.04 11.12 -39.40
CA GLY A 505 -6.56 12.12 -38.46
C GLY A 505 -7.78 11.65 -37.66
N THR A 506 -8.71 10.93 -38.30
CA THR A 506 -9.87 10.27 -37.65
C THR A 506 -9.46 9.05 -36.83
N VAL A 507 -8.33 8.46 -37.20
CA VAL A 507 -7.36 7.87 -36.27
C VAL A 507 -6.95 9.06 -35.38
N VAL A 508 -5.73 9.62 -35.33
CA VAL A 508 -5.14 10.52 -34.28
C VAL A 508 -6.10 11.05 -33.19
N GLY A 509 -7.14 11.82 -33.53
CA GLY A 509 -8.15 12.32 -32.59
C GLY A 509 -8.87 11.26 -31.74
N ARG A 510 -8.88 9.98 -32.14
CA ARG A 510 -9.47 8.83 -31.43
C ARG A 510 -8.54 8.15 -30.38
N VAL A 511 -7.26 8.47 -30.43
CA VAL A 511 -6.14 8.02 -29.60
C VAL A 511 -5.88 9.10 -28.60
N ASP A 512 -6.01 10.35 -29.04
CA ASP A 512 -6.37 11.42 -28.13
C ASP A 512 -7.62 10.98 -27.37
N THR A 513 -8.80 10.90 -28.00
CA THR A 513 -10.08 10.46 -27.41
C THR A 513 -9.98 9.36 -26.35
N LEU A 514 -9.26 8.27 -26.54
CA LEU A 514 -9.19 7.26 -25.49
C LEU A 514 -7.95 7.41 -24.56
N GLN A 515 -6.93 8.20 -24.94
CA GLN A 515 -5.96 8.78 -24.01
C GLN A 515 -6.58 9.73 -23.00
N THR A 516 -7.81 10.13 -23.22
CA THR A 516 -8.59 10.78 -22.17
C THR A 516 -8.82 9.76 -21.05
N THR A 517 -9.18 8.54 -21.41
CA THR A 517 -10.07 7.76 -20.57
C THR A 517 -9.35 6.76 -19.69
N VAL A 518 -8.12 6.41 -20.02
CA VAL A 518 -7.32 5.57 -19.12
C VAL A 518 -6.72 6.36 -18.04
N ILE A 519 -6.34 7.56 -18.40
CA ILE A 519 -6.20 8.55 -17.42
C ILE A 519 -7.46 8.53 -16.56
N ASP A 520 -8.65 8.54 -17.16
CA ASP A 520 -9.90 8.49 -16.39
C ASP A 520 -10.10 7.18 -15.59
N PHE A 521 -9.25 6.18 -15.82
CA PHE A 521 -8.86 5.04 -15.01
C PHE A 521 -7.91 5.27 -13.83
N ASP A 522 -6.79 5.86 -14.14
CA ASP A 522 -5.64 5.97 -13.26
C ASP A 522 -5.96 6.88 -12.06
N ARG A 523 -6.96 7.74 -12.22
CA ARG A 523 -7.51 8.55 -11.13
C ARG A 523 -8.10 7.80 -9.93
N THR A 524 -8.28 6.47 -10.00
CA THR A 524 -8.74 5.63 -8.87
C THR A 524 -7.78 4.50 -8.52
N VAL A 525 -6.87 4.20 -9.44
CA VAL A 525 -5.52 3.83 -9.02
C VAL A 525 -5.04 4.87 -7.98
N ALA A 526 -5.41 6.16 -8.07
CA ALA A 526 -5.42 7.10 -6.94
C ALA A 526 -6.63 7.00 -5.95
N ASN A 527 -7.83 7.54 -6.23
CA ASN A 527 -8.90 7.75 -5.23
C ASN A 527 -9.42 6.50 -4.47
N VAL A 528 -9.56 5.31 -5.08
CA VAL A 528 -9.91 4.09 -4.29
C VAL A 528 -8.74 3.66 -3.43
N ARG A 529 -7.50 3.77 -3.92
CA ARG A 529 -6.30 3.47 -3.12
C ARG A 529 -6.22 4.40 -1.90
N ASP A 530 -6.52 5.68 -2.08
CA ASP A 530 -6.61 6.65 -0.97
C ASP A 530 -7.78 6.33 -0.03
N SER A 531 -8.96 5.97 -0.56
CA SER A 531 -10.14 5.56 0.24
C SER A 531 -9.91 4.26 1.02
N VAL A 532 -9.21 3.29 0.42
CA VAL A 532 -8.79 2.04 1.05
C VAL A 532 -7.75 2.31 2.13
N GLY A 533 -6.82 3.25 1.91
CA GLY A 533 -5.93 3.76 2.95
C GLY A 533 -6.70 4.32 4.15
N GLN A 534 -7.63 5.24 3.91
CA GLN A 534 -8.49 5.80 4.97
C GLN A 534 -9.34 4.74 5.69
N VAL A 535 -9.80 3.70 4.99
CA VAL A 535 -10.50 2.56 5.60
C VAL A 535 -9.55 1.71 6.44
N SER A 536 -8.30 1.51 6.00
CA SER A 536 -7.25 0.83 6.78
C SER A 536 -6.93 1.60 8.07
N ASP A 537 -6.68 2.91 7.97
CA ASP A 537 -6.41 3.77 9.13
C ASP A 537 -7.57 3.75 10.14
N ARG A 538 -8.81 3.69 9.65
CA ARG A 538 -10.02 3.54 10.48
C ARG A 538 -10.11 2.15 11.12
N ILE A 539 -9.73 1.09 10.42
CA ILE A 539 -9.65 -0.27 10.97
C ILE A 539 -8.60 -0.34 12.07
N ASP A 540 -7.41 0.22 11.87
CA ASP A 540 -6.34 0.24 12.88
C ASP A 540 -6.74 1.08 14.11
N THR A 541 -7.37 2.22 13.89
CA THR A 541 -7.95 3.05 14.98
C THR A 541 -9.05 2.30 15.74
N GLN A 542 -9.92 1.56 15.04
CA GLN A 542 -10.95 0.73 15.68
C GLN A 542 -10.33 -0.46 16.43
N ALA A 543 -9.28 -1.09 15.90
CA ALA A 543 -8.57 -2.18 16.56
C ALA A 543 -7.90 -1.70 17.86
N ALA A 544 -7.26 -0.53 17.86
CA ALA A 544 -6.71 0.10 19.06
C ALA A 544 -7.81 0.47 20.08
N THR A 545 -8.97 0.94 19.61
CA THR A 545 -10.14 1.20 20.46
C THR A 545 -10.68 -0.08 21.09
N ILE A 546 -10.81 -1.17 20.31
CA ILE A 546 -11.23 -2.49 20.79
C ILE A 546 -10.23 -3.05 21.81
N ALA A 547 -8.92 -2.94 21.57
CA ALA A 547 -7.89 -3.35 22.53
C ALA A 547 -8.00 -2.59 23.86
N THR A 548 -8.30 -1.29 23.81
CA THR A 548 -8.54 -0.44 24.99
C THR A 548 -9.80 -0.85 25.74
N LEU A 549 -10.92 -1.08 25.02
CA LEU A 549 -12.16 -1.57 25.61
C LEU A 549 -11.98 -2.96 26.25
N GLN A 550 -11.26 -3.87 25.62
CA GLN A 550 -10.91 -5.17 26.19
C GLN A 550 -10.00 -5.06 27.43
N ALA A 551 -9.16 -4.03 27.54
CA ALA A 551 -8.39 -3.78 28.76
C ALA A 551 -9.31 -3.29 29.89
N GLN A 552 -10.27 -2.42 29.59
CA GLN A 552 -11.30 -1.97 30.54
C GLN A 552 -12.23 -3.11 30.98
N ASP A 553 -12.61 -4.00 30.07
CA ASP A 553 -13.46 -5.16 30.36
C ASP A 553 -12.78 -6.13 31.35
N ARG A 554 -11.50 -6.43 31.14
CA ARG A 554 -10.68 -7.21 32.10
C ARG A 554 -10.52 -6.54 33.46
N GLU A 555 -10.41 -5.20 33.49
CA GLU A 555 -10.39 -4.43 34.73
C GLU A 555 -11.75 -4.50 35.46
N PHE A 556 -12.87 -4.38 34.73
CA PHE A 556 -14.20 -4.55 35.30
C PHE A 556 -14.43 -5.99 35.80
N ASP A 557 -13.97 -7.03 35.10
CA ASP A 557 -13.98 -8.42 35.59
C ASP A 557 -13.18 -8.57 36.91
N GLY A 558 -12.01 -7.93 37.01
CA GLY A 558 -11.22 -7.87 38.24
C GLY A 558 -11.96 -7.17 39.39
N GLN A 559 -12.63 -6.05 39.10
CA GLN A 559 -13.46 -5.32 40.06
C GLN A 559 -14.70 -6.13 40.49
N ILE A 560 -15.37 -6.81 39.56
CA ILE A 560 -16.50 -7.72 39.81
C ILE A 560 -16.06 -8.87 40.72
N THR A 561 -14.94 -9.53 40.41
CA THR A 561 -14.36 -10.61 41.23
C THR A 561 -14.03 -10.12 42.65
N THR A 562 -13.48 -8.91 42.76
CA THR A 562 -13.19 -8.26 44.05
C THR A 562 -14.47 -7.95 44.84
N LEU A 563 -15.51 -7.44 44.18
CA LEU A 563 -16.81 -7.16 44.79
C LEU A 563 -17.55 -8.43 45.22
N GLN A 564 -17.50 -9.50 44.41
CA GLN A 564 -18.04 -10.82 44.76
C GLN A 564 -17.35 -11.38 46.01
N THR A 565 -16.02 -11.32 46.07
CA THR A 565 -15.23 -11.74 47.24
C THR A 565 -15.62 -10.94 48.50
N ARG A 566 -15.80 -9.61 48.36
CA ARG A 566 -16.27 -8.74 49.44
C ARG A 566 -17.72 -9.03 49.86
N SER A 567 -18.60 -9.40 48.91
CA SER A 567 -19.97 -9.81 49.21
C SER A 567 -19.97 -11.09 50.03
N GLN A 568 -19.28 -12.14 49.59
CA GLN A 568 -19.17 -13.42 50.31
C GLN A 568 -18.59 -13.23 51.72
N ALA A 569 -17.57 -12.39 51.88
CA ALA A 569 -17.02 -12.03 53.19
C ALA A 569 -18.04 -11.28 54.08
N THR A 570 -18.91 -10.46 53.47
CA THR A 570 -19.99 -9.75 54.17
C THR A 570 -21.12 -10.71 54.57
N ASP A 571 -21.52 -11.63 53.69
CA ASP A 571 -22.51 -12.67 53.96
C ASP A 571 -22.04 -13.62 55.09
N GLY A 572 -20.75 -13.95 55.10
CA GLY A 572 -20.12 -14.68 56.21
C GLY A 572 -20.18 -13.90 57.53
N ARG A 573 -19.94 -12.59 57.52
CA ARG A 573 -20.08 -11.72 58.71
C ARG A 573 -21.53 -11.59 59.18
N VAL A 574 -22.49 -11.45 58.25
CA VAL A 574 -23.93 -11.42 58.56
C VAL A 574 -24.37 -12.75 59.19
N THR A 575 -23.88 -13.87 58.67
CA THR A 575 -24.15 -15.21 59.22
C THR A 575 -23.58 -15.35 60.64
N ALA A 576 -22.34 -14.92 60.87
CA ALA A 576 -21.71 -14.94 62.19
C ALA A 576 -22.45 -14.04 63.20
N LEU A 577 -22.81 -12.81 62.82
CA LEU A 577 -23.63 -11.91 63.65
C LEU A 577 -25.03 -12.50 63.92
N GLY A 578 -25.62 -13.20 62.95
CA GLY A 578 -26.87 -13.93 63.14
C GLY A 578 -26.76 -15.02 64.21
N GLN A 579 -25.66 -15.78 64.22
CA GLN A 579 -25.37 -16.78 65.25
C GLN A 579 -25.11 -16.13 66.61
N GLU A 580 -24.38 -15.02 66.67
CA GLU A 580 -24.15 -14.24 67.90
C GLU A 580 -25.48 -13.73 68.49
N VAL A 581 -26.38 -13.19 67.66
CA VAL A 581 -27.72 -12.77 68.10
C VAL A 581 -28.56 -13.93 68.60
N VAL A 582 -28.43 -15.14 68.02
CA VAL A 582 -29.08 -16.35 68.54
C VAL A 582 -28.51 -16.74 69.91
N GLY A 583 -27.18 -16.69 70.08
CA GLY A 583 -26.52 -16.91 71.37
C GLY A 583 -27.01 -15.92 72.44
N LEU A 584 -26.94 -14.62 72.16
CA LEU A 584 -27.41 -13.56 73.07
C LEU A 584 -28.90 -13.70 73.42
N ARG A 585 -29.75 -14.22 72.51
CA ARG A 585 -31.15 -14.56 72.81
C ARG A 585 -31.27 -15.74 73.78
N GLN A 586 -30.44 -16.78 73.63
CA GLN A 586 -30.39 -17.92 74.56
C GLN A 586 -29.87 -17.50 75.94
N ASP A 587 -28.86 -16.63 75.99
CA ASP A 587 -28.36 -16.02 77.23
C ASP A 587 -29.44 -15.17 77.90
N THR A 588 -30.18 -14.36 77.13
CA THR A 588 -31.31 -13.56 77.63
C THR A 588 -32.41 -14.44 78.23
N VAL A 589 -32.76 -15.56 77.60
CA VAL A 589 -33.71 -16.55 78.14
C VAL A 589 -33.17 -17.17 79.44
N SER A 590 -31.88 -17.51 79.47
CA SER A 590 -31.21 -18.10 80.64
C SER A 590 -31.14 -17.13 81.83
N LEU A 591 -30.86 -15.85 81.57
CA LEU A 591 -30.92 -14.77 82.56
C LEU A 591 -32.35 -14.56 83.07
N ASN A 592 -33.36 -14.53 82.18
CA ASN A 592 -34.76 -14.39 82.58
C ASN A 592 -35.23 -15.57 83.46
N ASN A 593 -34.82 -16.81 83.14
CA ASN A 593 -35.09 -17.97 83.97
C ASN A 593 -34.40 -17.86 85.35
N SER A 594 -33.15 -17.40 85.37
CA SER A 594 -32.39 -17.19 86.61
C SER A 594 -33.00 -16.07 87.48
N LEU A 595 -33.48 -15.00 86.85
CA LEU A 595 -34.20 -13.90 87.50
C LEU A 595 -35.54 -14.39 88.06
N ALA A 596 -36.30 -15.22 87.33
CA ALA A 596 -37.54 -15.81 87.81
C ALA A 596 -37.30 -16.73 89.03
N LEU A 597 -36.26 -17.57 89.01
CA LEU A 597 -35.84 -18.37 90.17
C LEU A 597 -35.43 -17.51 91.37
N THR A 598 -34.74 -16.39 91.11
CA THR A 598 -34.32 -15.43 92.14
C THR A 598 -35.54 -14.73 92.76
N ASN A 599 -36.51 -14.28 91.94
CA ASN A 599 -37.75 -13.68 92.40
C ASN A 599 -38.61 -14.67 93.21
N ASN A 600 -38.74 -15.93 92.76
CA ASN A 600 -39.41 -16.99 93.53
C ASN A 600 -38.75 -17.23 94.90
N SER A 601 -37.42 -17.12 94.96
CA SER A 601 -36.65 -17.23 96.21
C SER A 601 -36.84 -16.00 97.10
N LEU A 602 -36.92 -14.80 96.53
CA LEU A 602 -37.22 -13.56 97.23
C LEU A 602 -38.63 -13.58 97.83
N ASP A 603 -39.64 -14.00 97.07
CA ASP A 603 -41.01 -14.18 97.57
C ASP A 603 -41.05 -15.23 98.70
N GLY A 604 -40.24 -16.30 98.58
CA GLY A 604 -40.06 -17.31 99.63
C GLY A 604 -39.47 -16.71 100.91
N LEU A 605 -38.41 -15.92 100.79
CA LEU A 605 -37.83 -15.18 101.91
C LEU A 605 -38.80 -14.16 102.51
N GLN A 606 -39.57 -13.45 101.70
CA GLN A 606 -40.57 -12.48 102.15
C GLN A 606 -41.71 -13.16 102.93
N ARG A 607 -42.16 -14.35 102.49
CA ARG A 607 -43.10 -15.21 103.24
C ARG A 607 -42.50 -15.70 104.56
N ASN A 608 -41.22 -16.08 104.57
CA ASN A 608 -40.50 -16.47 105.79
C ASN A 608 -40.37 -15.29 106.77
N VAL A 609 -40.03 -14.09 106.30
CA VAL A 609 -39.97 -12.86 107.12
C VAL A 609 -41.34 -12.50 107.68
N SER A 610 -42.41 -12.59 106.89
CA SER A 610 -43.79 -12.37 107.38
C SER A 610 -44.19 -13.38 108.47
N THR A 611 -43.83 -14.66 108.27
CA THR A 611 -44.02 -15.73 109.26
C THR A 611 -43.23 -15.46 110.54
N LEU A 612 -41.97 -15.06 110.42
CA LEU A 612 -41.09 -14.74 111.55
C LEU A 612 -41.59 -13.51 112.31
N ASN A 613 -42.01 -12.43 111.63
CA ASN A 613 -42.63 -11.26 112.26
C ASN A 613 -43.90 -11.64 113.03
N THR A 614 -44.70 -12.56 112.49
CA THR A 614 -45.89 -13.10 113.19
C THR A 614 -45.49 -13.92 114.42
N GLN A 615 -44.41 -14.71 114.35
CA GLN A 615 -43.87 -15.44 115.50
C GLN A 615 -43.30 -14.49 116.56
N VAL A 616 -42.60 -13.43 116.17
CA VAL A 616 -42.09 -12.37 117.05
C VAL A 616 -43.24 -11.66 117.75
N GLY A 617 -44.32 -11.28 117.03
CA GLY A 617 -45.51 -10.67 117.66
C GLY A 617 -46.22 -11.61 118.66
N ARG A 618 -46.26 -12.92 118.38
CA ARG A 618 -46.75 -13.92 119.34
C ARG A 618 -45.84 -14.07 120.55
N LEU A 619 -44.52 -14.03 120.36
CA LEU A 619 -43.53 -14.07 121.45
C LEU A 619 -43.62 -12.82 122.31
N ASP A 620 -43.76 -11.64 121.71
CA ASP A 620 -43.98 -10.37 122.40
C ASP A 620 -45.25 -10.42 123.25
N THR A 621 -46.39 -10.82 122.67
CA THR A 621 -47.65 -11.04 123.41
C THR A 621 -47.48 -12.01 124.58
N ARG A 622 -46.70 -13.09 124.41
CA ARG A 622 -46.36 -14.03 125.49
C ARG A 622 -45.47 -13.37 126.55
N VAL A 623 -44.48 -12.56 126.17
CA VAL A 623 -43.65 -11.81 127.10
C VAL A 623 -44.47 -10.80 127.89
N THR A 624 -45.39 -10.05 127.26
CA THR A 624 -46.35 -9.16 127.96
C THR A 624 -47.21 -9.95 128.94
N THR A 625 -47.73 -11.11 128.51
CA THR A 625 -48.57 -11.98 129.34
C THR A 625 -47.80 -12.51 130.56
N VAL A 626 -46.57 -13.00 130.36
CA VAL A 626 -45.69 -13.50 131.42
C VAL A 626 -45.27 -12.36 132.35
N SER A 627 -44.95 -11.17 131.82
CA SER A 627 -44.66 -9.98 132.63
C SER A 627 -45.88 -9.57 133.48
N GLY A 628 -47.09 -9.66 132.94
CA GLY A 628 -48.33 -9.47 133.69
C GLY A 628 -48.68 -10.60 134.67
N GLN A 629 -48.19 -11.82 134.46
CA GLN A 629 -48.23 -12.90 135.45
C GLN A 629 -47.23 -12.65 136.58
N VAL A 630 -46.00 -12.25 136.26
CA VAL A 630 -44.95 -11.87 137.23
C VAL A 630 -45.39 -10.66 138.06
N GLY A 631 -46.01 -9.66 137.45
CA GLY A 631 -46.59 -8.51 138.17
C GLY A 631 -47.67 -8.93 139.18
N ARG A 632 -48.63 -9.78 138.76
CA ARG A 632 -49.65 -10.34 139.67
C ARG A 632 -49.07 -11.22 140.76
N LEU A 633 -48.06 -12.03 140.43
CA LEU A 633 -47.35 -12.88 141.39
C LEU A 633 -46.60 -12.01 142.41
N SER A 634 -45.97 -10.92 141.97
CA SER A 634 -45.33 -9.92 142.83
C SER A 634 -46.35 -9.30 143.80
N THR A 635 -47.51 -8.84 143.32
CA THR A 635 -48.60 -8.35 144.17
C THR A 635 -49.09 -9.42 145.16
N SER A 636 -49.18 -10.68 144.74
CA SER A 636 -49.57 -11.80 145.61
C SER A 636 -48.51 -12.07 146.68
N VAL A 637 -47.22 -11.97 146.34
CA VAL A 637 -46.10 -12.07 147.30
C VAL A 637 -46.16 -10.91 148.30
N THR A 638 -46.34 -9.66 147.86
CA THR A 638 -46.52 -8.51 148.78
C THR A 638 -47.74 -8.68 149.69
N SER A 639 -48.84 -9.22 149.18
CA SER A 639 -50.02 -9.53 149.99
C SER A 639 -49.77 -10.64 151.00
N LEU A 640 -49.03 -11.69 150.62
CA LEU A 640 -48.63 -12.77 151.54
C LEU A 640 -47.66 -12.27 152.59
N ASP A 641 -46.71 -11.40 152.22
CA ASP A 641 -45.74 -10.77 153.13
C ASP A 641 -46.45 -9.87 154.16
N THR A 642 -47.46 -9.11 153.71
CA THR A 642 -48.36 -8.34 154.60
C THR A 642 -49.12 -9.26 155.55
N GLN A 643 -49.72 -10.35 155.04
CA GLN A 643 -50.41 -11.35 155.87
C GLN A 643 -49.46 -12.05 156.86
N PHE A 644 -48.21 -12.31 156.48
CA PHE A 644 -47.18 -12.83 157.38
C PHE A 644 -46.82 -11.81 158.46
N GLY A 645 -46.74 -10.51 158.13
CA GLY A 645 -46.56 -9.42 159.09
C GLY A 645 -47.71 -9.31 160.09
N ASP A 646 -48.96 -9.41 159.62
CA ASP A 646 -50.16 -9.43 160.46
C ASP A 646 -50.18 -10.68 161.36
N LEU A 647 -49.91 -11.87 160.80
CA LEU A 647 -49.86 -13.13 161.54
C LEU A 647 -48.72 -13.12 162.58
N ASN A 648 -47.55 -12.59 162.24
CA ASN A 648 -46.44 -12.41 163.17
C ASN A 648 -46.82 -11.45 164.32
N SER A 649 -47.56 -10.38 164.01
CA SER A 649 -48.10 -9.46 165.03
C SER A 649 -49.15 -10.14 165.93
N GLN A 650 -49.98 -11.04 165.38
CA GLN A 650 -50.88 -11.89 166.17
C GLN A 650 -50.11 -12.87 167.05
N VAL A 651 -49.02 -13.48 166.57
CA VAL A 651 -48.15 -14.37 167.35
C VAL A 651 -47.50 -13.59 168.51
N VAL A 652 -46.98 -12.39 168.28
CA VAL A 652 -46.44 -11.52 169.33
C VAL A 652 -47.53 -11.13 170.35
N ASN A 653 -48.76 -10.87 169.91
CA ASN A 653 -49.89 -10.63 170.82
C ASN A 653 -50.24 -11.87 171.66
N LEU A 654 -50.28 -13.05 171.04
CA LEU A 654 -50.53 -14.32 171.70
C LEU A 654 -49.43 -14.67 172.70
N ASP A 655 -48.17 -14.43 172.38
CA ASP A 655 -47.03 -14.60 173.28
C ASP A 655 -47.10 -13.64 174.48
N GLY A 656 -47.47 -12.37 174.26
CA GLY A 656 -47.76 -11.42 175.33
C GLY A 656 -48.93 -11.87 176.23
N ARG A 657 -49.99 -12.43 175.64
CA ARG A 657 -51.12 -13.03 176.38
C ARG A 657 -50.71 -14.29 177.13
N PHE A 658 -49.84 -15.13 176.56
CA PHE A 658 -49.32 -16.34 177.19
C PHE A 658 -48.41 -15.97 178.37
N SER A 659 -47.54 -14.97 178.20
CA SER A 659 -46.73 -14.38 179.27
C SER A 659 -47.59 -13.83 180.42
N ASN A 660 -48.71 -13.15 180.12
CA ASN A 660 -49.66 -12.71 181.14
C ASN A 660 -50.34 -13.89 181.85
N LEU A 661 -50.79 -14.91 181.11
CA LEU A 661 -51.38 -16.13 181.68
C LEU A 661 -50.38 -16.90 182.55
N ASN A 662 -49.12 -16.99 182.12
CA ASN A 662 -48.04 -17.60 182.88
C ASN A 662 -47.76 -16.83 184.18
N GLY A 663 -47.69 -15.49 184.12
CA GLY A 663 -47.59 -14.65 185.32
C GLY A 663 -48.76 -14.82 186.28
N ARG A 664 -49.99 -14.97 185.76
CA ARG A 664 -51.19 -15.32 186.56
C ARG A 664 -51.12 -16.72 187.14
N MET A 665 -50.56 -17.69 186.41
CA MET A 665 -50.38 -19.07 186.87
C MET A 665 -49.35 -19.14 187.99
N VAL A 666 -48.19 -18.48 187.85
CA VAL A 666 -47.19 -18.31 188.92
C VAL A 666 -47.78 -17.64 190.15
N ASN A 667 -48.65 -16.62 189.98
CA ASN A 667 -49.36 -16.01 191.10
C ASN A 667 -50.35 -16.96 191.78
N LEU A 668 -51.11 -17.74 191.00
CA LEU A 668 -52.01 -18.78 191.53
C LEU A 668 -51.25 -19.89 192.25
N ASP A 669 -50.09 -20.29 191.73
CA ASP A 669 -49.23 -21.31 192.34
C ASP A 669 -48.63 -20.82 193.67
N GLY A 670 -48.18 -19.56 193.73
CA GLY A 670 -47.79 -18.91 194.99
C GLY A 670 -48.94 -18.83 196.01
N ARG A 671 -50.18 -18.59 195.54
CA ARG A 671 -51.38 -18.66 196.39
C ARG A 671 -51.69 -20.08 196.84
N PHE A 672 -51.50 -21.08 195.98
CA PHE A 672 -51.74 -22.49 196.29
C PHE A 672 -50.76 -23.00 197.34
N ASN A 673 -49.46 -22.68 197.20
CA ASN A 673 -48.43 -22.95 198.20
C ASN A 673 -48.73 -22.26 199.56
N THR A 674 -49.27 -21.04 199.52
CA THR A 674 -49.72 -20.35 200.75
C THR A 674 -50.89 -21.08 201.42
N LEU A 675 -51.87 -21.54 200.62
CA LEU A 675 -53.03 -22.27 201.09
C LEU A 675 -52.67 -23.66 201.63
N ASP A 676 -51.74 -24.37 200.98
CA ASP A 676 -51.20 -25.65 201.42
C ASP A 676 -50.47 -25.52 202.77
N GLY A 677 -49.66 -24.47 202.94
CA GLY A 677 -49.06 -24.10 204.21
C GLY A 677 -50.10 -23.82 205.31
N GLN A 678 -51.24 -23.20 204.98
CA GLN A 678 -52.36 -23.01 205.92
C GLN A 678 -53.06 -24.34 206.27
N VAL A 679 -53.30 -25.22 205.29
CA VAL A 679 -53.87 -26.56 205.51
C VAL A 679 -52.96 -27.43 206.39
N GLY A 680 -51.66 -27.45 206.12
CA GLY A 680 -50.66 -28.12 206.98
C GLY A 680 -50.54 -27.51 208.38
N GLY A 681 -50.93 -26.24 208.57
CA GLY A 681 -51.15 -25.63 209.88
C GLY A 681 -52.39 -26.23 210.58
N LEU A 682 -53.54 -26.24 209.89
CA LEU A 682 -54.81 -26.77 210.41
C LEU A 682 -54.73 -28.27 210.74
N GLN A 683 -54.06 -29.09 209.93
CA GLN A 683 -53.85 -30.52 210.20
C GLN A 683 -53.08 -30.75 211.51
N ARG A 684 -52.03 -29.96 211.78
CA ARG A 684 -51.28 -30.05 213.06
C ARG A 684 -52.16 -29.68 214.27
N ASN A 685 -53.03 -28.69 214.13
CA ASN A 685 -54.01 -28.33 215.16
C ASN A 685 -55.01 -29.48 215.39
N LEU A 686 -55.52 -30.11 214.32
CA LEU A 686 -56.47 -31.23 214.41
C LEU A 686 -55.87 -32.48 215.09
N VAL A 687 -54.63 -32.84 214.76
CA VAL A 687 -53.90 -33.94 215.42
C VAL A 687 -53.74 -33.69 216.92
N THR A 688 -53.47 -32.44 217.29
CA THR A 688 -53.34 -32.02 218.71
C THR A 688 -54.67 -32.18 219.45
N LEU A 689 -55.79 -31.78 218.82
CA LEU A 689 -57.14 -31.93 219.36
C LEU A 689 -57.55 -33.41 219.51
N ASN A 690 -57.24 -34.26 218.51
CA ASN A 690 -57.60 -35.68 218.52
C ASN A 690 -56.88 -36.47 219.64
N ARG A 691 -55.62 -36.12 219.93
CA ARG A 691 -54.90 -36.68 221.11
C ARG A 691 -55.60 -36.35 222.43
N ALA A 692 -56.10 -35.11 222.57
CA ALA A 692 -56.83 -34.70 223.77
C ALA A 692 -58.17 -35.43 223.93
N ALA A 693 -58.87 -35.72 222.83
CA ALA A 693 -60.11 -36.48 222.83
C ALA A 693 -59.90 -37.95 223.23
N SER A 694 -58.90 -38.62 222.64
CA SER A 694 -58.61 -40.04 222.90
C SER A 694 -58.28 -40.32 224.37
N SER A 695 -57.56 -39.41 225.02
CA SER A 695 -57.23 -39.49 226.46
C SER A 695 -58.48 -39.54 227.36
N ARG A 696 -59.52 -38.76 227.04
CA ARG A 696 -60.77 -38.73 227.81
C ARG A 696 -61.61 -40.00 227.64
N ILE A 697 -61.52 -40.67 226.48
CA ILE A 697 -62.28 -41.89 226.19
C ILE A 697 -61.77 -43.05 227.08
N VAL A 698 -60.45 -43.24 227.15
CA VAL A 698 -59.83 -44.29 227.96
C VAL A 698 -60.19 -44.17 229.45
N GLY A 699 -60.29 -42.94 229.98
CA GLY A 699 -60.72 -42.70 231.37
C GLY A 699 -62.17 -43.09 231.67
N LEU A 700 -63.04 -43.15 230.65
CA LEU A 700 -64.44 -43.57 230.77
C LEU A 700 -64.57 -45.10 230.71
N GLU A 701 -63.84 -45.77 229.80
CA GLU A 701 -63.84 -47.23 229.67
C GLU A 701 -63.39 -47.93 230.95
N ASP A 702 -62.34 -47.42 231.60
CA ASP A 702 -61.81 -47.98 232.85
C ASP A 702 -62.75 -47.81 234.05
N SER A 703 -63.68 -46.84 233.97
CA SER A 703 -64.75 -46.66 234.96
C SER A 703 -65.88 -47.69 234.78
N ILE A 704 -66.17 -48.10 233.53
CA ILE A 704 -67.22 -49.07 233.20
C ILE A 704 -66.83 -50.48 233.66
N SER A 705 -65.56 -50.88 233.48
CA SER A 705 -65.06 -52.20 233.91
C SER A 705 -65.21 -52.45 235.43
N ARG A 706 -65.12 -51.39 236.25
CA ARG A 706 -65.30 -51.49 237.72
C ARG A 706 -66.76 -51.78 238.11
N VAL A 707 -67.73 -51.35 237.30
CA VAL A 707 -69.16 -51.60 237.54
C VAL A 707 -69.54 -53.01 237.11
N GLY A 708 -69.02 -53.50 235.98
CA GLY A 708 -69.33 -54.83 235.45
C GLY A 708 -69.02 -55.97 236.43
N ASN A 709 -67.88 -55.91 237.13
CA ASN A 709 -67.46 -56.96 238.07
C ASN A 709 -68.29 -56.98 239.37
N ASN A 710 -68.76 -55.83 239.86
CA ASN A 710 -69.64 -55.77 241.04
C ASN A 710 -71.00 -56.46 240.79
N VAL A 711 -71.48 -56.46 239.54
CA VAL A 711 -72.77 -57.07 239.17
C VAL A 711 -72.65 -58.59 239.00
N LEU A 712 -71.46 -59.12 238.67
CA LEU A 712 -71.35 -60.51 238.22
C LEU A 712 -71.35 -61.56 239.34
N SER A 713 -70.78 -61.28 240.53
CA SER A 713 -70.64 -62.29 241.60
C SER A 713 -71.63 -62.16 242.76
N LEU A 714 -72.43 -61.09 242.81
CA LEU A 714 -73.72 -61.07 243.54
C LEU A 714 -74.69 -62.17 243.04
N ARG A 715 -74.36 -62.81 241.90
CA ARG A 715 -75.05 -63.97 241.33
C ARG A 715 -74.57 -65.32 241.87
N THR A 716 -73.40 -65.38 242.51
CA THR A 716 -72.82 -66.63 243.02
C THR A 716 -73.37 -66.98 244.40
N ASP A 717 -73.72 -65.98 245.22
CA ASP A 717 -74.34 -66.12 246.56
C ASP A 717 -75.77 -66.70 246.56
N LEU A 718 -76.25 -67.25 245.43
CA LEU A 718 -77.65 -67.65 245.23
C LEU A 718 -77.84 -69.10 244.74
N ASN A 719 -76.77 -69.91 244.67
CA ASN A 719 -76.87 -71.36 244.41
C ASN A 719 -75.80 -72.17 245.18
N GLN A 720 -76.24 -72.78 246.29
CA GLN A 720 -75.55 -73.76 247.16
C GLN A 720 -74.53 -73.21 248.17
#